data_AF-A0A7Y5GRR5-F1
#
_entry.id   AF-A0A7Y5GRR5-F1
#
_cell.length_a   1.000
_cell.length_b   1.000
_cell.length_c   1.000
_cell.angle_alpha   90.00
_cell.angle_beta   90.00
_cell.angle_gamma   90.00
#
_symmetry.space_group_name_H-M   'P 1'
#
loop_
_entity.id
_entity.type
_entity.pdbx_description
1 polymer ?
#
loop_
_entity_poly.entity_id
_entity_poly.type
_entity_poly.pdbx_seq_one_letter_code
_entity_poly.pdbx_strand_id
1 'polypeptide(L)'
;MARIVYRSEDGQDKEVSVTKNGDQVLVGRVEQATIRFGDLSVSRKHCVISWRNNRFMVEDNNSANGTWVNNQRISSPTPVSNGDEIKCGEMLLRFLDEKADAPKLKVVRSEADNAPSTSERPAAKPTENTSEASSDKAGWKDSTRPAQKDVSNKPQDNARSGKSQQNANAGMEQQMQELADLLRKTESERDELQRRATSGQKPKENDQAKQLKTVTAERDGFKAQLDETKAQLEELKTKLKESEERGTGYSVQLESVTKTFRQTREELDRSKTRVEELREQLVQREDHIEDLQRKMDLLEDELKSVRGLSTDSDALMRDLKRRISEKDRQIDQLNDQITETEYELNEAREEIRQLQSDFNRDGGELTKLERMCNHLREVNEEKDNIVAQLRRDLEEKDREIKQIRMGVGLADLEEERRKVVEDFIRKSREVDRLSDEIATTRRERDEAVKGAEEIRRKLDENDEYLLQKNEALKAAEQKLKEAKRELAAETRDKDRIVAELEEVRTSMQEFPPESFHRLNNELSSTRRQLEQLQEKLSDARSQLAAATAQPVVDAAEVTKLRAELRSQCDDLRLGTDSLHANLSTLNMFVRDIQNSVQPLLKLRDRVVDPEVKQALQDAKIEAAVESFGAVFSVLEAETTMLEQQVTELITALED
;
A
#
# COMPACT_ATOMS: atom_id res chain seq x y z
N MET A 1 28.14 -46.02 -2.08
CA MET A 1 27.23 -46.78 -1.19
C MET A 1 26.91 -45.88 0.00
N ALA A 2 25.78 -46.06 0.69
CA ALA A 2 25.53 -45.28 1.89
C ALA A 2 26.27 -45.87 3.09
N ARG A 3 26.76 -45.01 3.98
CA ARG A 3 27.55 -45.36 5.16
C ARG A 3 27.05 -44.57 6.37
N ILE A 4 27.06 -45.19 7.53
CA ILE A 4 26.80 -44.54 8.82
C ILE A 4 28.12 -44.48 9.56
N VAL A 5 28.55 -43.27 9.93
CA VAL A 5 29.77 -43.03 10.69
C VAL A 5 29.39 -42.72 12.13
N TYR A 6 30.03 -43.38 13.09
CA TYR A 6 29.78 -43.18 14.51
C TYR A 6 31.05 -43.41 15.33
N ARG A 7 31.11 -42.79 16.52
CA ARG A 7 32.21 -43.00 17.46
C ARG A 7 31.89 -44.16 18.40
N SER A 8 32.76 -45.16 18.43
CA SER A 8 32.69 -46.31 19.34
C SER A 8 33.07 -45.92 20.77
N GLU A 9 32.74 -46.76 21.75
CA GLU A 9 33.09 -46.56 23.16
C GLU A 9 34.61 -46.48 23.39
N ASP A 10 35.40 -47.14 22.55
CA ASP A 10 36.87 -47.08 22.57
C ASP A 10 37.45 -45.77 21.96
N GLY A 11 36.61 -44.79 21.65
CA GLY A 11 37.00 -43.51 21.06
C GLY A 11 37.37 -43.57 19.57
N GLN A 12 37.24 -44.73 18.92
CA GLN A 12 37.50 -44.90 17.48
C GLN A 12 36.26 -44.60 16.64
N ASP A 13 36.45 -43.88 15.53
CA ASP A 13 35.41 -43.67 14.53
C ASP A 13 35.25 -44.94 13.67
N LYS A 14 34.05 -45.52 13.67
CA LYS A 14 33.69 -46.73 12.92
C LYS A 14 32.65 -46.38 11.84
N GLU A 15 32.67 -47.13 10.73
CA GLU A 15 31.69 -47.00 9.64
C GLU A 15 30.96 -48.32 9.38
N VAL A 16 29.65 -48.24 9.14
CA VAL A 16 28.82 -49.37 8.72
C VAL A 16 28.11 -49.02 7.42
N SER A 17 28.19 -49.92 6.43
CA SER A 17 27.53 -49.72 5.14
C SER A 17 26.04 -50.08 5.18
N VAL A 18 25.21 -49.28 4.51
CA VAL A 18 23.78 -49.52 4.35
C VAL A 18 23.49 -49.77 2.87
N THR A 19 22.94 -50.94 2.55
CA THR A 19 22.63 -51.34 1.18
C THR A 19 21.20 -50.93 0.79
N LYS A 20 20.96 -50.76 -0.52
CA LYS A 20 19.63 -50.47 -1.08
C LYS A 20 18.77 -51.74 -1.26
N ASN A 21 19.25 -52.89 -0.80
CA ASN A 21 18.64 -54.20 -1.02
C ASN A 21 17.61 -54.60 0.07
N GLY A 22 17.28 -53.67 0.97
CA GLY A 22 16.32 -53.91 2.05
C GLY A 22 16.94 -54.35 3.38
N ASP A 23 18.27 -54.40 3.47
CA ASP A 23 18.96 -54.63 4.74
C ASP A 23 18.64 -53.51 5.74
N GLN A 24 18.33 -53.91 6.96
CA GLN A 24 18.02 -53.00 8.06
C GLN A 24 19.23 -52.90 8.98
N VAL A 25 19.66 -51.68 9.27
CA VAL A 25 20.70 -51.42 10.27
C VAL A 25 20.01 -51.07 11.57
N LEU A 26 20.12 -51.98 12.55
CA LEU A 26 19.59 -51.78 13.89
C LEU A 26 20.63 -51.07 14.75
N VAL A 27 20.25 -49.93 15.33
CA VAL A 27 21.02 -49.21 16.33
C VAL A 27 20.44 -49.50 17.71
N GLY A 28 21.28 -49.90 18.66
CA GLY A 28 20.80 -50.20 20.01
C GLY A 28 21.84 -50.79 20.94
N ARG A 29 21.42 -51.15 22.15
CA ARG A 29 22.28 -51.77 23.17
C ARG A 29 22.31 -53.30 23.16
N VAL A 30 21.36 -53.94 22.46
CA VAL A 30 21.34 -55.41 22.36
C VAL A 30 22.49 -55.92 21.53
N GLU A 31 22.92 -57.14 21.83
CA GLU A 31 23.99 -57.83 21.11
C GLU A 31 23.65 -58.07 19.63
N GLN A 32 22.36 -58.15 19.28
CA GLN A 32 21.89 -58.30 17.90
C GLN A 32 21.86 -56.98 17.09
N ALA A 33 22.24 -55.85 17.70
CA ALA A 33 22.28 -54.57 17.00
C ALA A 33 23.50 -54.49 16.08
N THR A 34 23.31 -54.03 14.85
CA THR A 34 24.38 -53.81 13.87
C THR A 34 25.33 -52.71 14.34
N ILE A 35 24.77 -51.65 14.92
CA ILE A 35 25.52 -50.59 15.60
C ILE A 35 25.19 -50.70 17.09
N ARG A 36 26.14 -51.22 17.85
CA ARG A 36 25.98 -51.48 19.28
C ARG A 36 26.61 -50.37 20.11
N PHE A 37 25.83 -49.83 21.05
CA PHE A 37 26.30 -48.94 22.10
C PHE A 37 25.99 -49.57 23.47
N GLY A 38 26.97 -49.65 24.36
CA GLY A 38 26.82 -50.12 25.74
C GLY A 38 26.21 -49.08 26.69
N ASP A 39 26.13 -47.82 26.26
CA ASP A 39 25.56 -46.70 27.02
C ASP A 39 24.07 -46.92 27.42
N LEU A 40 23.75 -46.62 28.68
CA LEU A 40 22.40 -46.79 29.25
C LEU A 40 21.36 -45.84 28.64
N SER A 41 21.77 -44.71 28.07
CA SER A 41 20.92 -43.77 27.34
C SER A 41 20.41 -44.34 26.01
N VAL A 42 21.03 -45.41 25.50
CA VAL A 42 20.61 -46.10 24.28
C VAL A 42 19.71 -47.29 24.64
N SER A 43 18.48 -47.26 24.14
CA SER A 43 17.54 -48.37 24.28
C SER A 43 18.05 -49.66 23.63
N ARG A 44 17.58 -50.79 24.14
CA ARG A 44 17.90 -52.14 23.64
C ARG A 44 17.79 -52.22 22.12
N LYS A 45 16.64 -51.83 21.56
CA LYS A 45 16.44 -51.58 20.13
C LYS A 45 16.00 -50.13 20.01
N HIS A 46 16.90 -49.24 19.60
CA HIS A 46 16.68 -47.79 19.67
C HIS A 46 16.00 -47.30 18.40
N CYS A 47 16.67 -47.47 17.26
CA CYS A 47 16.13 -47.08 15.96
C CYS A 47 16.60 -48.04 14.86
N VAL A 48 15.89 -48.01 13.75
CA VAL A 48 16.21 -48.81 12.57
C VAL A 48 16.39 -47.87 11.38
N ILE A 49 17.51 -48.04 10.68
CA ILE A 49 17.80 -47.34 9.43
C ILE A 49 17.61 -48.34 8.30
N SER A 50 16.73 -48.00 7.36
CA SER A 50 16.37 -48.91 6.26
C SER A 50 16.13 -48.17 4.96
N TRP A 51 16.31 -48.87 3.84
CA TRP A 51 15.94 -48.35 2.53
C TRP A 51 14.47 -48.70 2.23
N ARG A 52 13.60 -47.69 2.17
CA ARG A 52 12.16 -47.82 1.85
C ARG A 52 11.74 -46.70 0.92
N ASN A 53 10.80 -46.98 -0.01
CA ASN A 53 10.27 -45.97 -0.95
C ASN A 53 11.34 -45.18 -1.71
N ASN A 54 12.41 -45.87 -2.13
CA ASN A 54 13.55 -45.28 -2.85
C ASN A 54 14.31 -44.19 -2.08
N ARG A 55 14.27 -44.22 -0.73
CA ARG A 55 15.00 -43.32 0.18
C ARG A 55 15.48 -44.07 1.42
N PHE A 56 16.48 -43.52 2.10
CA PHE A 56 16.86 -43.97 3.45
C PHE A 56 15.90 -43.37 4.47
N MET A 57 15.39 -44.21 5.35
CA MET A 57 14.42 -43.85 6.38
C MET A 57 14.96 -44.28 7.75
N VAL A 58 14.79 -43.42 8.74
CA VAL A 58 15.06 -43.71 10.15
C VAL A 58 13.73 -43.84 10.88
N GLU A 59 13.56 -44.94 11.61
CA GLU A 59 12.36 -45.25 12.37
C GLU A 59 12.76 -45.48 13.84
N ASP A 60 12.14 -44.73 14.76
CA ASP A 60 12.30 -44.96 16.19
C ASP A 60 11.58 -46.26 16.60
N ASN A 61 12.26 -47.10 17.38
CA ASN A 61 11.72 -48.38 17.81
C ASN A 61 11.22 -48.32 19.26
N ASN A 62 10.38 -47.33 19.56
CA ASN A 62 9.87 -47.01 20.90
C ASN A 62 11.00 -46.87 21.92
N SER A 63 12.02 -46.09 21.57
CA SER A 63 13.16 -45.85 22.44
C SER A 63 12.78 -44.96 23.63
N ALA A 64 13.43 -45.17 24.78
CA ALA A 64 13.15 -44.41 26.00
C ALA A 64 13.48 -42.91 25.85
N ASN A 65 14.59 -42.58 25.18
CA ASN A 65 15.05 -41.20 24.99
C ASN A 65 14.61 -40.58 23.65
N GLY A 66 14.00 -41.38 22.78
CA GLY A 66 13.63 -40.98 21.42
C GLY A 66 14.84 -40.88 20.48
N THR A 67 14.55 -41.05 19.19
CA THR A 67 15.50 -40.78 18.10
C THR A 67 15.34 -39.34 17.62
N TRP A 68 16.46 -38.69 17.33
CA TRP A 68 16.50 -37.33 16.82
C TRP A 68 17.26 -37.27 15.50
N VAL A 69 16.77 -36.50 14.54
CA VAL A 69 17.43 -36.23 13.27
C VAL A 69 17.63 -34.72 13.16
N ASN A 70 18.88 -34.26 12.99
CA ASN A 70 19.25 -32.83 12.94
C ASN A 70 18.63 -32.02 14.10
N ASN A 71 18.77 -32.51 15.33
CA ASN A 71 18.21 -31.95 16.56
C ASN A 71 16.66 -31.87 16.61
N GLN A 72 15.95 -32.61 15.76
CA GLN A 72 14.50 -32.73 15.81
C GLN A 72 14.07 -34.17 16.15
N ARG A 73 13.27 -34.34 17.21
CA ARG A 73 12.77 -35.66 17.62
C ARG A 73 11.81 -36.20 16.57
N ILE A 74 12.01 -37.44 16.15
CA ILE A 74 11.13 -38.10 15.19
C ILE A 74 10.04 -38.89 15.93
N SER A 75 8.82 -38.87 15.39
CA SER A 75 7.66 -39.61 15.91
C SER A 75 7.08 -40.61 14.91
N SER A 76 7.61 -40.61 13.69
CA SER A 76 7.24 -41.51 12.59
C SER A 76 8.47 -41.75 11.70
N PRO A 77 8.46 -42.75 10.81
CA PRO A 77 9.57 -43.01 9.90
C PRO A 77 9.92 -41.76 9.08
N THR A 78 11.13 -41.22 9.28
CA THR A 78 11.58 -39.94 8.71
C THR A 78 12.68 -40.18 7.67
N PRO A 79 12.62 -39.54 6.48
CA PRO A 79 13.69 -39.67 5.49
C PRO A 79 14.97 -38.99 5.96
N VAL A 80 16.11 -39.61 5.70
CA VAL A 80 17.45 -39.05 5.97
C VAL A 80 18.25 -38.84 4.69
N SER A 81 19.00 -37.75 4.67
CA SER A 81 19.80 -37.28 3.55
C SER A 81 21.29 -37.26 3.92
N ASN A 82 22.14 -37.21 2.90
CA ASN A 82 23.59 -37.15 3.08
C ASN A 82 23.98 -35.95 3.97
N GLY A 83 24.74 -36.23 5.03
CA GLY A 83 25.22 -35.24 6.00
C GLY A 83 24.39 -35.18 7.29
N ASP A 84 23.18 -35.74 7.30
CA ASP A 84 22.27 -35.67 8.44
C ASP A 84 22.84 -36.35 9.68
N GLU A 85 22.58 -35.75 10.84
CA GLU A 85 22.97 -36.25 12.15
C GLU A 85 21.80 -36.94 12.82
N ILE A 86 22.02 -38.17 13.28
CA ILE A 86 21.05 -39.00 13.98
C ILE A 86 21.54 -39.16 15.42
N LYS A 87 20.81 -38.62 16.39
CA LYS A 87 21.11 -38.76 17.82
C LYS A 87 20.20 -39.83 18.45
N CYS A 88 20.82 -40.79 19.13
CA CYS A 88 20.17 -41.90 19.83
C CYS A 88 20.68 -41.91 21.28
N GLY A 89 19.88 -41.46 22.25
CA GLY A 89 20.41 -41.21 23.60
C GLY A 89 21.50 -40.14 23.55
N GLU A 90 22.65 -40.37 24.16
CA GLU A 90 23.81 -39.47 24.05
C GLU A 90 24.74 -39.77 22.88
N MET A 91 24.44 -40.81 22.09
CA MET A 91 25.28 -41.20 20.96
C MET A 91 24.85 -40.50 19.67
N LEU A 92 25.83 -40.00 18.91
CA LEU A 92 25.63 -39.30 17.65
C LEU A 92 26.18 -40.11 16.48
N LEU A 93 25.36 -40.26 15.45
CA LEU A 93 25.70 -40.94 14.20
C LEU A 93 25.55 -39.94 13.04
N ARG A 94 26.40 -40.02 12.02
CA ARG A 94 26.28 -39.23 10.80
C ARG A 94 25.99 -40.14 9.61
N PHE A 95 24.99 -39.77 8.82
CA PHE A 95 24.61 -40.50 7.61
C PHE A 95 25.34 -39.90 6.38
N LEU A 96 25.99 -40.74 5.57
CA LEU A 96 26.70 -40.33 4.36
C LEU A 96 26.24 -41.19 3.17
N ASP A 97 25.84 -40.57 2.05
CA ASP A 97 25.49 -41.27 0.80
C ASP A 97 26.27 -40.68 -0.40
N GLU A 98 27.23 -41.44 -0.91
CA GLU A 98 28.13 -41.05 -2.00
C GLU A 98 27.44 -40.81 -3.37
N LYS A 99 26.15 -41.18 -3.53
CA LYS A 99 25.40 -41.00 -4.78
C LYS A 99 24.22 -40.03 -4.67
N ALA A 100 24.12 -39.26 -3.59
CA ALA A 100 23.14 -38.19 -3.52
C ALA A 100 23.69 -36.94 -4.23
N ASP A 101 23.45 -36.83 -5.53
CA ASP A 101 23.37 -35.52 -6.20
C ASP A 101 22.49 -34.62 -5.32
N ALA A 102 23.07 -33.50 -4.90
CA ALA A 102 22.49 -32.60 -3.91
C ALA A 102 21.02 -32.26 -4.19
N PRO A 103 20.06 -32.67 -3.33
CA PRO A 103 18.75 -32.06 -3.32
C PRO A 103 18.76 -30.93 -2.28
N LYS A 104 18.93 -29.73 -2.83
CA LYS A 104 18.50 -28.41 -2.34
C LYS A 104 17.73 -28.42 -1.01
N LEU A 105 18.30 -27.74 -0.01
CA LEU A 105 17.56 -27.03 1.03
C LEU A 105 16.33 -26.38 0.38
N LYS A 106 15.12 -26.81 0.77
CA LYS A 106 13.90 -26.05 0.51
C LYS A 106 13.90 -24.85 1.45
N VAL A 107 14.62 -23.80 1.07
CA VAL A 107 14.26 -22.44 1.44
C VAL A 107 13.07 -22.09 0.57
N VAL A 108 11.88 -22.06 1.18
CA VAL A 108 10.74 -21.37 0.58
C VAL A 108 11.03 -19.89 0.71
N ARG A 109 11.43 -19.26 -0.39
CA ARG A 109 11.00 -17.91 -0.81
C ARG A 109 11.48 -17.66 -2.24
N SER A 110 10.49 -17.42 -3.09
CA SER A 110 10.56 -17.16 -4.52
C SER A 110 11.05 -15.73 -4.81
N GLU A 111 12.02 -15.67 -5.73
CA GLU A 111 12.17 -14.69 -6.81
C GLU A 111 11.84 -13.21 -6.53
N ALA A 112 12.88 -12.44 -6.21
CA ALA A 112 13.22 -11.19 -6.88
C ALA A 112 14.58 -10.73 -6.35
N ASP A 113 15.63 -10.81 -7.17
CA ASP A 113 16.77 -9.89 -7.14
C ASP A 113 17.61 -10.14 -8.39
N ASN A 114 17.25 -9.43 -9.45
CA ASN A 114 18.19 -9.06 -10.49
C ASN A 114 18.32 -7.54 -10.39
N ALA A 115 19.33 -7.09 -9.67
CA ALA A 115 19.78 -5.71 -9.70
C ALA A 115 21.26 -5.71 -10.10
N PRO A 116 21.63 -4.80 -11.00
CA PRO A 116 22.84 -4.05 -10.76
C PRO A 116 22.53 -2.55 -10.74
N SER A 117 22.89 -1.93 -9.61
CA SER A 117 23.65 -0.69 -9.47
C SER A 117 23.46 0.42 -10.51
N THR A 118 23.11 1.63 -10.03
CA THR A 118 23.82 2.86 -10.44
C THR A 118 23.84 3.91 -9.33
N SER A 119 25.06 4.39 -9.08
CA SER A 119 25.48 5.57 -8.33
C SER A 119 25.30 6.89 -9.11
N GLU A 120 24.85 7.91 -8.38
CA GLU A 120 25.26 9.33 -8.36
C GLU A 120 25.35 10.25 -9.61
N ARG A 121 24.73 11.45 -9.41
CA ARG A 121 25.17 12.85 -9.70
C ARG A 121 24.55 13.61 -10.90
N PRO A 122 24.57 14.98 -10.95
CA PRO A 122 23.52 15.89 -10.45
C PRO A 122 23.07 17.00 -11.45
N ALA A 123 21.99 17.74 -11.17
CA ALA A 123 21.67 19.05 -11.78
C ALA A 123 20.75 19.86 -10.84
N ALA A 124 21.19 20.97 -10.22
CA ALA A 124 21.26 22.37 -10.70
C ALA A 124 19.91 23.13 -10.70
N LYS A 125 19.78 24.13 -9.78
CA LYS A 125 18.85 25.29 -9.79
C LYS A 125 19.36 26.37 -10.79
N PRO A 126 18.77 27.59 -10.97
CA PRO A 126 17.52 28.23 -10.48
C PRO A 126 16.67 28.80 -11.68
N THR A 127 15.49 29.43 -11.55
CA THR A 127 15.25 30.81 -11.04
C THR A 127 13.77 31.12 -10.85
N GLU A 128 13.47 31.72 -9.70
CA GLU A 128 12.35 32.63 -9.47
C GLU A 128 12.50 33.88 -10.36
N ASN A 129 11.37 34.43 -10.81
CA ASN A 129 11.22 35.87 -10.74
C ASN A 129 9.77 36.24 -10.46
N THR A 130 9.65 37.13 -9.49
CA THR A 130 8.50 37.79 -8.90
C THR A 130 7.83 38.76 -9.89
N SER A 131 6.53 38.96 -9.76
CA SER A 131 5.97 40.29 -9.46
C SER A 131 4.45 40.23 -9.27
N GLU A 132 4.06 40.68 -8.09
CA GLU A 132 2.73 41.08 -7.68
C GLU A 132 2.35 42.42 -8.34
N ALA A 133 1.06 42.57 -8.67
CA ALA A 133 0.20 43.75 -8.47
C ALA A 133 -1.16 43.40 -9.12
N SER A 134 -2.26 43.16 -8.39
CA SER A 134 -3.07 44.14 -7.65
C SER A 134 -3.45 45.33 -8.55
N SER A 135 -4.70 45.68 -8.82
CA SER A 135 -5.86 45.62 -7.93
C SER A 135 -7.19 45.87 -8.67
N ASP A 136 -8.28 45.56 -7.97
CA ASP A 136 -9.62 46.18 -7.96
C ASP A 136 -10.56 45.96 -9.17
N LYS A 137 -11.61 45.12 -9.10
CA LYS A 137 -12.81 45.11 -8.23
C LYS A 137 -13.57 46.44 -8.15
N ALA A 138 -14.71 46.50 -8.83
CA ALA A 138 -16.05 46.83 -8.31
C ALA A 138 -17.03 46.82 -9.51
N GLY A 139 -18.27 46.38 -9.46
CA GLY A 139 -19.11 45.88 -8.37
C GLY A 139 -20.48 45.52 -8.98
N TRP A 140 -21.08 44.48 -8.44
CA TRP A 140 -22.39 43.95 -8.78
C TRP A 140 -23.57 44.88 -8.46
N LYS A 141 -24.68 44.70 -9.19
CA LYS A 141 -26.07 44.50 -8.73
C LYS A 141 -26.92 44.30 -9.99
N ASP A 142 -27.41 43.10 -10.31
CA ASP A 142 -28.50 42.32 -9.69
C ASP A 142 -29.86 43.05 -9.65
N SER A 143 -30.79 42.54 -10.46
CA SER A 143 -32.21 42.33 -10.10
C SER A 143 -32.91 41.49 -11.16
N THR A 144 -32.96 40.19 -10.89
CA THR A 144 -34.16 39.31 -10.88
C THR A 144 -35.37 39.58 -11.79
N ARG A 145 -35.68 38.58 -12.66
CA ARG A 145 -36.94 37.78 -12.89
C ARG A 145 -38.30 38.36 -12.39
N PRO A 146 -39.49 37.97 -12.96
CA PRO A 146 -39.74 36.69 -13.60
C PRO A 146 -40.66 36.61 -14.84
N ALA A 147 -40.57 35.43 -15.48
CA ALA A 147 -41.46 34.90 -16.49
C ALA A 147 -42.75 34.29 -15.91
N GLN A 148 -43.83 34.31 -16.70
CA GLN A 148 -44.91 33.32 -16.76
C GLN A 148 -45.65 33.57 -18.10
N LYS A 149 -45.65 32.65 -19.07
CA LYS A 149 -46.39 31.39 -19.26
C LYS A 149 -47.45 31.54 -20.37
N ASP A 150 -47.20 30.81 -21.45
CA ASP A 150 -48.11 30.09 -22.35
C ASP A 150 -49.54 30.60 -22.55
N VAL A 151 -49.86 30.94 -23.81
CA VAL A 151 -51.08 30.43 -24.47
C VAL A 151 -50.79 30.17 -25.95
N SER A 152 -51.11 28.95 -26.37
CA SER A 152 -51.25 28.47 -27.74
C SER A 152 -51.99 29.42 -28.68
N ASN A 153 -51.53 29.54 -29.93
CA ASN A 153 -52.45 29.34 -31.04
C ASN A 153 -51.76 28.83 -32.31
N LYS A 154 -52.51 27.98 -33.01
CA LYS A 154 -52.15 27.23 -34.22
C LYS A 154 -51.76 28.11 -35.42
N PRO A 155 -51.05 27.52 -36.40
CA PRO A 155 -50.68 28.19 -37.64
C PRO A 155 -51.92 28.38 -38.52
N GLN A 156 -52.09 29.57 -39.09
CA GLN A 156 -52.95 29.77 -40.24
C GLN A 156 -52.11 30.24 -41.41
N ASP A 157 -52.23 29.44 -42.48
CA ASP A 157 -51.90 29.79 -43.84
C ASP A 157 -52.36 31.21 -44.17
N ASN A 158 -51.45 31.99 -44.76
CA ASN A 158 -51.85 32.95 -45.78
C ASN A 158 -50.74 33.09 -46.82
N ALA A 159 -50.68 32.08 -47.69
CA ALA A 159 -50.32 32.33 -49.07
C ALA A 159 -51.36 33.29 -49.69
N ARG A 160 -50.88 34.17 -50.57
CA ARG A 160 -51.61 35.11 -51.45
C ARG A 160 -52.04 36.43 -50.83
N SER A 161 -51.24 37.45 -51.10
CA SER A 161 -51.73 38.72 -51.65
C SER A 161 -50.64 39.47 -52.44
N GLY A 162 -49.83 38.73 -53.21
CA GLY A 162 -48.96 39.30 -54.24
C GLY A 162 -49.71 39.44 -55.56
N LYS A 163 -50.82 40.19 -55.56
CA LYS A 163 -51.56 40.61 -56.77
C LYS A 163 -52.34 41.89 -56.47
N SER A 164 -51.63 43.02 -56.38
CA SER A 164 -52.28 44.34 -56.43
C SER A 164 -51.43 45.42 -57.10
N GLN A 165 -50.12 45.24 -57.24
CA GLN A 165 -49.27 46.30 -57.82
C GLN A 165 -49.07 46.23 -59.35
N GLN A 166 -49.69 45.28 -60.05
CA GLN A 166 -49.68 45.24 -61.53
C GLN A 166 -50.98 45.70 -62.19
N ASN A 167 -52.04 46.02 -61.44
CA ASN A 167 -53.28 46.56 -61.99
C ASN A 167 -53.47 48.08 -61.77
N ALA A 168 -52.62 48.73 -60.97
CA ALA A 168 -52.65 50.19 -60.80
C ALA A 168 -51.95 50.91 -61.97
N ASN A 169 -50.78 50.42 -62.40
CA ASN A 169 -50.02 51.00 -63.51
C ASN A 169 -50.75 50.93 -64.86
N ALA A 170 -51.50 49.85 -65.14
CA ALA A 170 -52.22 49.68 -66.40
C ALA A 170 -53.43 50.62 -66.56
N GLY A 171 -54.08 50.99 -65.44
CA GLY A 171 -55.19 51.96 -65.45
C GLY A 171 -54.73 53.38 -65.75
N MET A 172 -53.55 53.75 -65.25
CA MET A 172 -52.94 55.06 -65.43
C MET A 172 -52.47 55.30 -66.87
N GLU A 173 -51.87 54.28 -67.52
CA GLU A 173 -51.53 54.32 -68.95
C GLU A 173 -52.77 54.46 -69.83
N GLN A 174 -53.85 53.72 -69.52
CA GLN A 174 -55.12 53.85 -70.25
C GLN A 174 -55.73 55.25 -70.13
N GLN A 175 -55.68 55.87 -68.95
CA GLN A 175 -56.19 57.23 -68.73
C GLN A 175 -55.32 58.31 -69.39
N MET A 176 -53.99 58.12 -69.44
CA MET A 176 -53.10 59.02 -70.18
C MET A 176 -53.27 58.92 -71.69
N GLN A 177 -53.52 57.71 -72.22
CA GLN A 177 -53.83 57.48 -73.63
C GLN A 177 -55.15 58.19 -74.01
N GLU A 178 -56.15 58.08 -73.14
CA GLU A 178 -57.47 58.70 -73.32
C GLU A 178 -57.39 60.25 -73.28
N LEU A 179 -56.51 60.80 -72.45
CA LEU A 179 -56.19 62.24 -72.42
C LEU A 179 -55.48 62.72 -73.70
N ALA A 180 -54.54 61.93 -74.20
CA ALA A 180 -53.82 62.23 -75.44
C ALA A 180 -54.76 62.20 -76.66
N ASP A 181 -55.71 61.28 -76.67
CA ASP A 181 -56.74 61.20 -77.71
C ASP A 181 -57.76 62.35 -77.63
N LEU A 182 -58.13 62.80 -76.42
CA LEU A 182 -58.96 63.99 -76.22
C LEU A 182 -58.24 65.28 -76.68
N LEU A 183 -56.92 65.39 -76.43
CA LEU A 183 -56.10 66.50 -76.92
C LEU A 183 -55.96 66.50 -78.45
N ARG A 184 -55.81 65.33 -79.10
CA ARG A 184 -55.86 65.22 -80.57
C ARG A 184 -57.23 65.60 -81.14
N LYS A 185 -58.31 65.26 -80.44
CA LYS A 185 -59.68 65.58 -80.85
C LYS A 185 -59.98 67.07 -80.75
N THR A 186 -59.46 67.76 -79.72
CA THR A 186 -59.56 69.23 -79.61
C THR A 186 -58.66 69.96 -80.60
N GLU A 187 -57.50 69.40 -80.96
CA GLU A 187 -56.64 69.91 -82.04
C GLU A 187 -57.33 69.80 -83.41
N SER A 188 -58.03 68.70 -83.67
CA SER A 188 -58.88 68.53 -84.86
C SER A 188 -60.04 69.53 -84.92
N GLU A 189 -60.73 69.76 -83.80
CA GLU A 189 -61.85 70.72 -83.72
C GLU A 189 -61.36 72.18 -83.87
N ARG A 190 -60.14 72.49 -83.38
CA ARG A 190 -59.47 73.77 -83.59
C ARG A 190 -59.10 73.99 -85.06
N ASP A 191 -58.58 72.97 -85.75
CA ASP A 191 -58.30 73.05 -87.19
C ASP A 191 -59.59 73.23 -88.02
N GLU A 192 -60.71 72.69 -87.53
CA GLU A 192 -62.03 72.87 -88.13
C GLU A 192 -62.60 74.29 -87.91
N LEU A 193 -62.40 74.86 -86.72
CA LEU A 193 -62.70 76.27 -86.41
C LEU A 193 -61.79 77.24 -87.18
N GLN A 194 -60.52 76.87 -87.40
CA GLN A 194 -59.57 77.66 -88.18
C GLN A 194 -59.87 77.62 -89.69
N ARG A 195 -60.47 76.53 -90.20
CA ARG A 195 -61.05 76.49 -91.55
C ARG A 195 -62.31 77.35 -91.66
N ARG A 196 -63.19 77.37 -90.65
CA ARG A 196 -64.36 78.25 -90.59
C ARG A 196 -64.01 79.74 -90.54
N ALA A 197 -62.87 80.12 -89.95
CA ALA A 197 -62.38 81.50 -89.94
C ALA A 197 -61.90 82.02 -91.33
N THR A 198 -61.78 81.15 -92.36
CA THR A 198 -61.29 81.55 -93.69
C THR A 198 -62.37 81.80 -94.76
N SER A 199 -63.67 81.65 -94.45
CA SER A 199 -64.76 82.05 -95.38
C SER A 199 -65.43 83.36 -94.91
N GLY A 200 -65.30 84.42 -95.71
CA GLY A 200 -65.39 85.81 -95.26
C GLY A 200 -66.78 86.39 -94.95
N GLN A 201 -66.82 87.23 -93.90
CA GLN A 201 -67.41 88.57 -93.82
C GLN A 201 -66.90 89.29 -92.54
N LYS A 202 -66.48 90.55 -92.64
CA LYS A 202 -65.86 91.39 -91.57
C LYS A 202 -66.88 92.42 -91.00
N PRO A 203 -66.64 93.16 -89.88
CA PRO A 203 -65.54 93.10 -88.88
C PRO A 203 -65.95 93.31 -87.37
N LYS A 204 -65.39 92.53 -86.42
CA LYS A 204 -65.04 92.89 -85.01
C LYS A 204 -64.22 91.75 -84.39
N GLU A 205 -62.95 91.59 -84.76
CA GLU A 205 -62.24 90.31 -84.53
C GLU A 205 -60.71 90.44 -84.32
N ASN A 206 -60.21 91.52 -83.71
CA ASN A 206 -58.75 91.75 -83.55
C ASN A 206 -58.22 91.50 -82.11
N ASP A 207 -59.07 91.51 -81.08
CA ASP A 207 -58.63 91.26 -79.69
C ASP A 207 -58.79 89.79 -79.26
N GLN A 208 -59.81 89.09 -79.79
CA GLN A 208 -60.06 87.67 -79.51
C GLN A 208 -59.02 86.73 -80.16
N ALA A 209 -58.55 87.04 -81.37
CA ALA A 209 -57.53 86.25 -82.06
C ALA A 209 -56.13 86.35 -81.41
N LYS A 210 -55.83 87.44 -80.68
CA LYS A 210 -54.59 87.58 -79.91
C LYS A 210 -54.64 86.79 -78.60
N GLN A 211 -55.75 86.86 -77.86
CA GLN A 211 -55.94 86.08 -76.64
C GLN A 211 -55.93 84.58 -76.91
N LEU A 212 -56.56 84.13 -78.01
CA LEU A 212 -56.56 82.72 -78.40
C LEU A 212 -55.15 82.23 -78.76
N LYS A 213 -54.32 83.05 -79.41
CA LYS A 213 -52.92 82.69 -79.70
C LYS A 213 -52.06 82.57 -78.44
N THR A 214 -52.19 83.51 -77.49
CA THR A 214 -51.47 83.44 -76.19
C THR A 214 -51.89 82.22 -75.38
N VAL A 215 -53.20 81.96 -75.26
CA VAL A 215 -53.72 80.79 -74.53
C VAL A 215 -53.24 79.49 -75.17
N THR A 216 -53.13 79.44 -76.50
CA THR A 216 -52.66 78.23 -77.19
C THR A 216 -51.15 78.03 -77.10
N ALA A 217 -50.36 79.11 -77.05
CA ALA A 217 -48.92 79.03 -76.81
C ALA A 217 -48.61 78.60 -75.36
N GLU A 218 -49.37 79.10 -74.39
CA GLU A 218 -49.29 78.65 -72.99
C GLU A 218 -49.69 77.18 -72.86
N ARG A 219 -50.78 76.75 -73.52
CA ARG A 219 -51.20 75.33 -73.58
C ARG A 219 -50.12 74.42 -74.15
N ASP A 220 -49.51 74.82 -75.28
CA ASP A 220 -48.47 74.00 -75.93
C ASP A 220 -47.18 73.96 -75.09
N GLY A 221 -46.86 75.05 -74.36
CA GLY A 221 -45.81 75.08 -73.35
C GLY A 221 -46.08 74.13 -72.17
N PHE A 222 -47.31 74.09 -71.66
CA PHE A 222 -47.71 73.14 -70.61
C PHE A 222 -47.74 71.69 -71.10
N LYS A 223 -48.10 71.45 -72.37
CA LYS A 223 -48.06 70.11 -72.98
C LYS A 223 -46.62 69.61 -73.11
N ALA A 224 -45.69 70.48 -73.53
CA ALA A 224 -44.26 70.14 -73.57
C ALA A 224 -43.69 69.86 -72.17
N GLN A 225 -44.05 70.68 -71.18
CA GLN A 225 -43.69 70.40 -69.78
C GLN A 225 -44.29 69.07 -69.31
N LEU A 226 -45.53 68.74 -69.68
CA LEU A 226 -46.19 67.49 -69.32
C LEU A 226 -45.56 66.25 -69.99
N ASP A 227 -45.13 66.36 -71.24
CA ASP A 227 -44.45 65.26 -71.93
C ASP A 227 -43.03 65.05 -71.36
N GLU A 228 -42.36 66.14 -70.96
CA GLU A 228 -41.08 66.08 -70.24
C GLU A 228 -41.24 65.52 -68.82
N THR A 229 -42.32 65.87 -68.11
CA THR A 229 -42.63 65.31 -66.78
C THR A 229 -42.94 63.82 -66.83
N LYS A 230 -43.64 63.36 -67.88
CA LYS A 230 -43.91 61.92 -68.11
C LYS A 230 -42.64 61.15 -68.42
N ALA A 231 -41.72 61.71 -69.21
CA ALA A 231 -40.44 61.07 -69.50
C ALA A 231 -39.59 60.91 -68.22
N GLN A 232 -39.55 61.94 -67.38
CA GLN A 232 -38.86 61.88 -66.08
C GLN A 232 -39.51 60.89 -65.10
N LEU A 233 -40.84 60.77 -65.12
CA LEU A 233 -41.58 59.81 -64.29
C LEU A 233 -41.24 58.35 -64.67
N GLU A 234 -41.20 58.03 -65.96
CA GLU A 234 -40.86 56.68 -66.43
C GLU A 234 -39.39 56.34 -66.16
N GLU A 235 -38.49 57.32 -66.24
CA GLU A 235 -37.09 57.14 -65.83
C GLU A 235 -36.96 56.87 -64.32
N LEU A 236 -37.76 57.52 -63.47
CA LEU A 236 -37.75 57.27 -62.03
C LEU A 236 -38.37 55.92 -61.67
N LYS A 237 -39.44 55.49 -62.35
CA LYS A 237 -40.07 54.17 -62.14
C LYS A 237 -39.14 53.01 -62.49
N THR A 238 -38.37 53.14 -63.57
CA THR A 238 -37.39 52.11 -63.96
C THR A 238 -36.26 52.01 -62.93
N LYS A 239 -35.71 53.15 -62.49
CA LYS A 239 -34.72 53.18 -61.40
C LYS A 239 -35.24 52.60 -60.08
N LEU A 240 -36.51 52.85 -59.75
CA LEU A 240 -37.19 52.31 -58.57
C LEU A 240 -37.25 50.77 -58.60
N LYS A 241 -37.68 50.21 -59.72
CA LYS A 241 -37.76 48.74 -59.91
C LYS A 241 -36.39 48.07 -59.84
N GLU A 242 -35.38 48.68 -60.45
CA GLU A 242 -34.00 48.18 -60.39
C GLU A 242 -33.42 48.20 -58.96
N SER A 243 -33.83 49.14 -58.10
CA SER A 243 -33.46 49.13 -56.68
C SER A 243 -34.23 48.11 -55.85
N GLU A 244 -35.50 47.86 -56.14
CA GLU A 244 -36.30 46.82 -55.46
C GLU A 244 -35.73 45.41 -55.73
N GLU A 245 -35.41 45.10 -56.99
CA GLU A 245 -34.81 43.82 -57.37
C GLU A 245 -33.46 43.61 -56.66
N ARG A 246 -32.64 44.66 -56.56
CA ARG A 246 -31.39 44.62 -55.78
C ARG A 246 -31.65 44.37 -54.29
N GLY A 247 -32.63 45.05 -53.68
CA GLY A 247 -33.00 44.86 -52.27
C GLY A 247 -33.40 43.42 -51.95
N THR A 248 -34.20 42.78 -52.81
CA THR A 248 -34.58 41.36 -52.63
C THR A 248 -33.39 40.40 -52.75
N GLY A 249 -32.45 40.68 -53.66
CA GLY A 249 -31.23 39.89 -53.83
C GLY A 249 -30.34 39.91 -52.59
N TYR A 250 -30.14 41.08 -51.99
CA TYR A 250 -29.38 41.22 -50.75
C TYR A 250 -30.08 40.56 -49.55
N SER A 251 -31.41 40.61 -49.46
CA SER A 251 -32.18 39.96 -48.39
C SER A 251 -31.95 38.44 -48.34
N VAL A 252 -31.97 37.75 -49.49
CA VAL A 252 -31.70 36.31 -49.58
C VAL A 252 -30.27 35.96 -49.18
N GLN A 253 -29.30 36.80 -49.57
CA GLN A 253 -27.90 36.63 -49.15
C GLN A 253 -27.76 36.81 -47.63
N LEU A 254 -28.41 37.81 -47.05
CA LEU A 254 -28.41 38.07 -45.60
C LEU A 254 -28.96 36.87 -44.81
N GLU A 255 -30.04 36.24 -45.30
CA GLU A 255 -30.63 35.06 -44.66
C GLU A 255 -29.66 33.87 -44.69
N SER A 256 -28.93 33.69 -45.79
CA SER A 256 -27.92 32.63 -45.93
C SER A 256 -26.73 32.82 -44.98
N VAL A 257 -26.22 34.05 -44.86
CA VAL A 257 -25.11 34.40 -43.95
C VAL A 257 -25.55 34.30 -42.49
N THR A 258 -26.78 34.69 -42.18
CA THR A 258 -27.35 34.57 -40.84
C THR A 258 -27.51 33.11 -40.42
N LYS A 259 -27.88 32.22 -41.36
CA LYS A 259 -27.99 30.78 -41.10
C LYS A 259 -26.62 30.13 -40.80
N THR A 260 -25.59 30.45 -41.57
CA THR A 260 -24.23 29.93 -41.33
C THR A 260 -23.67 30.48 -40.00
N PHE A 261 -23.92 31.75 -39.68
CA PHE A 261 -23.53 32.33 -38.39
C PHE A 261 -24.22 31.63 -37.20
N ARG A 262 -25.51 31.29 -37.33
CA ARG A 262 -26.22 30.50 -36.30
C ARG A 262 -25.61 29.11 -36.11
N GLN A 263 -25.28 28.41 -37.20
CA GLN A 263 -24.65 27.08 -37.14
C GLN A 263 -23.28 27.10 -36.46
N THR A 264 -22.39 28.01 -36.85
CA THR A 264 -21.07 28.17 -36.23
C THR A 264 -21.16 28.53 -34.75
N ARG A 265 -22.16 29.34 -34.35
CA ARG A 265 -22.42 29.67 -32.94
C ARG A 265 -22.87 28.45 -32.13
N GLU A 266 -23.74 27.60 -32.69
CA GLU A 266 -24.15 26.36 -32.02
C GLU A 266 -22.99 25.39 -31.85
N GLU A 267 -22.10 25.27 -32.84
CA GLU A 267 -20.89 24.45 -32.74
C GLU A 267 -19.92 24.99 -31.67
N LEU A 268 -19.76 26.30 -31.60
CA LEU A 268 -18.98 26.98 -30.57
C LEU A 268 -19.53 26.72 -29.16
N ASP A 269 -20.85 26.81 -28.98
CA ASP A 269 -21.49 26.57 -27.68
C ASP A 269 -21.38 25.09 -27.28
N ARG A 270 -21.56 24.14 -28.21
CA ARG A 270 -21.33 22.70 -27.96
C ARG A 270 -19.88 22.41 -27.55
N SER A 271 -18.90 23.03 -28.23
CA SER A 271 -17.49 22.86 -27.90
C SER A 271 -17.14 23.43 -26.52
N LYS A 272 -17.74 24.56 -26.11
CA LYS A 272 -17.55 25.13 -24.77
C LYS A 272 -18.09 24.22 -23.68
N THR A 273 -19.31 23.71 -23.85
CA THR A 273 -19.91 22.76 -22.90
C THR A 273 -19.04 21.50 -22.77
N ARG A 274 -18.48 21.00 -23.89
CA ARG A 274 -17.58 19.85 -23.86
C ARG A 274 -16.28 20.12 -23.09
N VAL A 275 -15.70 21.32 -23.23
CA VAL A 275 -14.51 21.74 -22.48
C VAL A 275 -14.80 21.86 -20.99
N GLU A 276 -15.97 22.38 -20.61
CA GLU A 276 -16.40 22.48 -19.20
C GLU A 276 -16.59 21.08 -18.58
N GLU A 277 -17.26 20.15 -19.28
CA GLU A 277 -17.40 18.76 -18.83
C GLU A 277 -16.03 18.07 -18.62
N LEU A 278 -15.09 18.26 -19.56
CA LEU A 278 -13.75 17.68 -19.45
C LEU A 278 -12.95 18.26 -18.28
N ARG A 279 -13.10 19.57 -18.00
CA ARG A 279 -12.48 20.22 -16.84
C ARG A 279 -13.05 19.68 -15.53
N GLU A 280 -14.36 19.51 -15.43
CA GLU A 280 -15.00 18.97 -14.23
C GLU A 280 -14.56 17.52 -13.98
N GLN A 281 -14.47 16.69 -15.03
CA GLN A 281 -13.94 15.33 -14.92
C GLN A 281 -12.47 15.30 -14.51
N LEU A 282 -11.65 16.27 -14.90
CA LEU A 282 -10.26 16.38 -14.47
C LEU A 282 -10.16 16.67 -12.98
N VAL A 283 -10.90 17.66 -12.48
CA VAL A 283 -10.93 18.01 -11.06
C VAL A 283 -11.36 16.80 -10.21
N GLN A 284 -12.45 16.13 -10.59
CA GLN A 284 -12.91 14.94 -9.88
C GLN A 284 -11.87 13.81 -9.84
N ARG A 285 -11.10 13.63 -10.93
CA ARG A 285 -10.02 12.62 -10.99
C ARG A 285 -8.80 13.03 -10.17
N GLU A 286 -8.46 14.32 -10.15
CA GLU A 286 -7.39 14.89 -9.33
C GLU A 286 -7.69 14.71 -7.83
N ASP A 287 -8.91 15.04 -7.41
CA ASP A 287 -9.39 14.83 -6.04
C ASP A 287 -9.30 13.35 -5.63
N HIS A 288 -9.74 12.44 -6.52
CA HIS A 288 -9.69 11.01 -6.23
C HIS A 288 -8.26 10.45 -6.13
N ILE A 289 -7.33 10.99 -6.94
CA ILE A 289 -5.90 10.67 -6.85
C ILE A 289 -5.34 11.12 -5.51
N GLU A 290 -5.67 12.33 -5.03
CA GLU A 290 -5.25 12.79 -3.70
C GLU A 290 -5.77 11.89 -2.59
N ASP A 291 -7.04 11.48 -2.64
CA ASP A 291 -7.62 10.58 -1.64
C ASP A 291 -6.93 9.21 -1.62
N LEU A 292 -6.61 8.66 -2.79
CA LEU A 292 -5.87 7.40 -2.89
C LEU A 292 -4.42 7.54 -2.37
N GLN A 293 -3.76 8.68 -2.62
CA GLN A 293 -2.43 8.96 -2.07
C GLN A 293 -2.46 9.03 -0.54
N ARG A 294 -3.42 9.75 0.04
CA ARG A 294 -3.60 9.80 1.51
C ARG A 294 -3.84 8.41 2.09
N LYS A 295 -4.64 7.58 1.42
CA LYS A 295 -4.87 6.20 1.84
C LYS A 295 -3.60 5.34 1.77
N MET A 296 -2.78 5.52 0.73
CA MET A 296 -1.48 4.84 0.62
C MET A 296 -0.54 5.23 1.76
N ASP A 297 -0.43 6.52 2.09
CA ASP A 297 0.44 7.00 3.17
C ASP A 297 0.03 6.37 4.52
N LEU A 298 -1.27 6.30 4.81
CA LEU A 298 -1.80 5.64 6.02
C LEU A 298 -1.45 4.15 6.06
N LEU A 299 -1.66 3.42 4.95
CA LEU A 299 -1.31 2.00 4.87
C LEU A 299 0.20 1.76 4.99
N GLU A 300 1.04 2.64 4.45
CA GLU A 300 2.49 2.57 4.60
C GLU A 300 2.95 2.80 6.04
N ASP A 301 2.33 3.74 6.75
CA ASP A 301 2.65 4.00 8.16
C ASP A 301 2.17 2.88 9.08
N GLU A 302 0.99 2.28 8.82
CA GLU A 302 0.54 1.07 9.52
C GLU A 302 1.51 -0.10 9.27
N LEU A 303 1.98 -0.29 8.03
CA LEU A 303 2.99 -1.31 7.71
C LEU A 303 4.32 -1.06 8.42
N LYS A 304 4.77 0.21 8.54
CA LYS A 304 5.97 0.56 9.32
C LYS A 304 5.80 0.24 10.80
N SER A 305 4.64 0.57 11.38
CA SER A 305 4.32 0.29 12.78
C SER A 305 4.35 -1.21 13.07
N VAL A 306 3.70 -2.02 12.24
CA VAL A 306 3.70 -3.50 12.36
C VAL A 306 5.12 -4.07 12.20
N ARG A 307 5.92 -3.54 11.26
CA ARG A 307 7.33 -3.94 11.13
C ARG A 307 8.15 -3.57 12.38
N GLY A 308 7.92 -2.40 12.95
CA GLY A 308 8.57 -1.95 14.20
C GLY A 308 8.29 -2.89 15.37
N LEU A 309 7.02 -3.24 15.60
CA LEU A 309 6.62 -4.19 16.64
C LEU A 309 7.26 -5.58 16.46
N SER A 310 7.37 -6.04 15.20
CA SER A 310 8.09 -7.29 14.88
C SER A 310 9.58 -7.19 15.22
N THR A 311 10.24 -6.07 14.90
CA THR A 311 11.67 -5.90 15.20
C THR A 311 11.96 -5.79 16.70
N ASP A 312 11.07 -5.17 17.47
CA ASP A 312 11.17 -5.09 18.93
C ASP A 312 11.00 -6.48 19.56
N SER A 313 10.04 -7.27 19.07
CA SER A 313 9.83 -8.65 19.49
C SER A 313 11.05 -9.54 19.15
N ASP A 314 11.66 -9.37 17.98
CA ASP A 314 12.90 -10.05 17.60
C ASP A 314 14.10 -9.63 18.48
N ALA A 315 14.15 -8.39 18.95
CA ALA A 315 15.16 -7.93 19.89
C ALA A 315 14.99 -8.60 21.26
N LEU A 316 13.75 -8.67 21.77
CA LEU A 316 13.42 -9.35 23.03
C LEU A 316 13.78 -10.84 22.97
N MET A 317 13.43 -11.52 21.88
CA MET A 317 13.78 -12.92 21.65
C MET A 317 15.30 -13.16 21.66
N ARG A 318 16.08 -12.25 21.08
CA ARG A 318 17.55 -12.33 21.12
C ARG A 318 18.09 -12.17 22.54
N ASP A 319 17.53 -11.27 23.33
CA ASP A 319 17.95 -11.08 24.72
C ASP A 319 17.59 -12.29 25.61
N LEU A 320 16.38 -12.85 25.47
CA LEU A 320 15.98 -14.06 26.18
C LEU A 320 16.87 -15.25 25.83
N LYS A 321 17.20 -15.45 24.54
CA LYS A 321 18.15 -16.49 24.11
C LYS A 321 19.55 -16.31 24.72
N ARG A 322 20.01 -15.06 24.83
CA ARG A 322 21.28 -14.73 25.48
C ARG A 322 21.24 -15.12 26.96
N ARG A 323 20.17 -14.76 27.67
CA ARG A 323 19.98 -15.11 29.10
C ARG A 323 19.91 -16.62 29.32
N ILE A 324 19.23 -17.37 28.44
CA ILE A 324 19.21 -18.85 28.49
C ILE A 324 20.63 -19.40 28.34
N SER A 325 21.39 -18.90 27.35
CA SER A 325 22.77 -19.35 27.11
C SER A 325 23.70 -19.02 28.28
N GLU A 326 23.46 -17.92 28.99
CA GLU A 326 24.19 -17.56 30.20
C GLU A 326 23.87 -18.51 31.36
N LYS A 327 22.59 -18.85 31.54
CA LYS A 327 22.14 -19.82 32.53
C LYS A 327 22.65 -21.24 32.25
N ASP A 328 22.71 -21.65 30.98
CA ASP A 328 23.33 -22.92 30.57
C ASP A 328 24.79 -23.01 31.01
N ARG A 329 25.58 -21.96 30.79
CA ARG A 329 26.98 -21.93 31.25
C ARG A 329 27.10 -22.02 32.77
N GLN A 330 26.19 -21.38 33.52
CA GLN A 330 26.17 -21.47 34.99
C GLN A 330 25.83 -22.88 35.46
N ILE A 331 24.85 -23.53 34.83
CA ILE A 331 24.47 -24.91 35.09
C ILE A 331 25.64 -25.85 34.82
N ASP A 332 26.34 -25.68 33.69
CA ASP A 332 27.51 -26.50 33.34
C ASP A 332 28.64 -26.33 34.38
N GLN A 333 28.95 -25.10 34.78
CA GLN A 333 29.95 -24.83 35.83
C GLN A 333 29.59 -25.48 37.16
N LEU A 334 28.33 -25.42 37.58
CA LEU A 334 27.86 -26.07 38.81
C LEU A 334 27.93 -27.59 38.70
N ASN A 335 27.61 -28.18 37.54
CA ASN A 335 27.73 -29.61 37.30
C ASN A 335 29.19 -30.09 37.37
N ASP A 336 30.13 -29.31 36.82
CA ASP A 336 31.56 -29.61 36.91
C ASP A 336 32.02 -29.61 38.38
N GLN A 337 31.63 -28.60 39.17
CA GLN A 337 31.94 -28.52 40.61
C GLN A 337 31.32 -29.68 41.40
N ILE A 338 30.08 -30.06 41.09
CA ILE A 338 29.41 -31.22 41.69
C ILE A 338 30.20 -32.49 41.38
N THR A 339 30.66 -32.66 40.14
CA THR A 339 31.42 -33.85 39.72
C THR A 339 32.77 -33.94 40.44
N GLU A 340 33.48 -32.82 40.55
CA GLU A 340 34.76 -32.74 41.27
C GLU A 340 34.59 -33.08 42.76
N THR A 341 33.61 -32.47 43.43
CA THR A 341 33.33 -32.74 44.85
C THR A 341 32.82 -34.17 45.09
N GLU A 342 32.08 -34.77 44.16
CA GLU A 342 31.69 -36.19 44.24
C GLU A 342 32.88 -37.14 44.14
N TYR A 343 33.87 -36.80 43.30
CA TYR A 343 35.11 -37.56 43.21
C TYR A 343 35.89 -37.51 44.53
N GLU A 344 36.14 -36.30 45.06
CA GLU A 344 36.84 -36.12 46.35
C GLU A 344 36.14 -36.85 47.49
N LEU A 345 34.80 -36.81 47.50
CA LEU A 345 33.99 -37.51 48.50
C LEU A 345 34.16 -39.03 48.42
N ASN A 346 34.19 -39.58 47.20
CA ASN A 346 34.35 -41.01 47.00
C ASN A 346 35.75 -41.49 47.39
N GLU A 347 36.78 -40.71 47.06
CA GLU A 347 38.16 -40.96 47.47
C GLU A 347 38.29 -41.00 49.01
N ALA A 348 37.77 -39.99 49.70
CA ALA A 348 37.76 -39.94 51.16
C ALA A 348 37.00 -41.11 51.81
N ARG A 349 35.90 -41.57 51.20
CA ARG A 349 35.14 -42.74 51.68
C ARG A 349 35.96 -44.03 51.58
N GLU A 350 36.69 -44.23 50.50
CA GLU A 350 37.55 -45.41 50.33
C GLU A 350 38.74 -45.38 51.29
N GLU A 351 39.34 -44.22 51.54
CA GLU A 351 40.38 -44.09 52.58
C GLU A 351 39.85 -44.47 53.97
N ILE A 352 38.68 -43.95 54.37
CA ILE A 352 38.04 -44.30 55.66
C ILE A 352 37.76 -45.81 55.73
N ARG A 353 37.30 -46.42 54.64
CA ARG A 353 37.03 -47.87 54.57
C ARG A 353 38.30 -48.69 54.80
N GLN A 354 39.42 -48.28 54.20
CA GLN A 354 40.72 -48.95 54.38
C GLN A 354 41.19 -48.85 55.84
N LEU A 355 41.15 -47.65 56.42
CA LEU A 355 41.54 -47.41 57.82
C LEU A 355 40.69 -48.20 58.81
N GLN A 356 39.38 -48.31 58.57
CA GLN A 356 38.50 -49.14 59.40
C GLN A 356 38.86 -50.63 59.31
N SER A 357 39.29 -51.12 58.15
CA SER A 357 39.76 -52.50 57.98
C SER A 357 41.05 -52.74 58.77
N ASP A 358 42.01 -51.82 58.71
CA ASP A 358 43.26 -51.90 59.46
C ASP A 358 43.00 -51.84 60.98
N PHE A 359 42.14 -50.93 61.43
CA PHE A 359 41.73 -50.83 62.84
C PHE A 359 41.14 -52.15 63.36
N ASN A 360 40.25 -52.79 62.60
CA ASN A 360 39.67 -54.08 62.98
C ASN A 360 40.71 -55.20 63.06
N ARG A 361 41.71 -55.20 62.17
CA ARG A 361 42.80 -56.19 62.20
C ARG A 361 43.65 -56.01 63.46
N ASP A 362 44.11 -54.79 63.71
CA ASP A 362 45.00 -54.46 64.81
C ASP A 362 44.30 -54.68 66.17
N GLY A 363 43.00 -54.35 66.28
CA GLY A 363 42.19 -54.70 67.45
C GLY A 363 42.08 -56.22 67.67
N GLY A 364 41.95 -57.00 66.59
CA GLY A 364 41.98 -58.46 66.66
C GLY A 364 43.31 -59.02 67.18
N GLU A 365 44.44 -58.43 66.79
CA GLU A 365 45.77 -58.82 67.28
C GLU A 365 45.97 -58.45 68.75
N LEU A 366 45.52 -57.25 69.14
CA LEU A 366 45.56 -56.80 70.54
C LEU A 366 44.85 -57.79 71.48
N THR A 367 43.63 -58.23 71.13
CA THR A 367 42.89 -59.20 71.96
C THR A 367 43.58 -60.56 72.09
N LYS A 368 44.42 -60.95 71.12
CA LYS A 368 45.20 -62.20 71.21
C LYS A 368 46.36 -62.02 72.18
N LEU A 369 47.10 -60.91 72.07
CA LEU A 369 48.21 -60.60 72.98
C LEU A 369 47.71 -60.43 74.42
N GLU A 370 46.57 -59.76 74.64
CA GLU A 370 45.99 -59.61 75.97
C GLU A 370 45.62 -60.95 76.61
N ARG A 371 45.03 -61.88 75.84
CA ARG A 371 44.76 -63.24 76.30
C ARG A 371 46.04 -63.99 76.66
N MET A 372 47.08 -63.85 75.84
CA MET A 372 48.39 -64.46 76.09
C MET A 372 49.04 -63.89 77.36
N CYS A 373 49.00 -62.57 77.55
CA CYS A 373 49.49 -61.89 78.75
C CYS A 373 48.77 -62.37 80.01
N ASN A 374 47.43 -62.54 79.96
CA ASN A 374 46.64 -63.04 81.08
C ASN A 374 46.99 -64.50 81.40
N HIS A 375 47.08 -65.36 80.38
CA HIS A 375 47.47 -66.76 80.57
C HIS A 375 48.89 -66.91 81.16
N LEU A 376 49.86 -66.18 80.63
CA LEU A 376 51.23 -66.17 81.17
C LEU A 376 51.27 -65.61 82.60
N ARG A 377 50.38 -64.68 82.96
CA ARG A 377 50.25 -64.19 84.34
C ARG A 377 49.76 -65.29 85.26
N GLU A 378 48.68 -66.00 84.89
CA GLU A 378 48.14 -67.13 85.66
C GLU A 378 49.19 -68.24 85.85
N VAL A 379 49.88 -68.64 84.78
CA VAL A 379 50.95 -69.65 84.85
C VAL A 379 52.09 -69.21 85.77
N ASN A 380 52.49 -67.93 85.71
CA ASN A 380 53.51 -67.40 86.61
C ASN A 380 53.04 -67.43 88.07
N GLU A 381 51.79 -67.06 88.36
CA GLU A 381 51.21 -67.10 89.71
C GLU A 381 51.14 -68.52 90.27
N GLU A 382 50.70 -69.50 89.47
CA GLU A 382 50.70 -70.91 89.84
C GLU A 382 52.11 -71.43 90.16
N LYS A 383 53.09 -71.13 89.29
CA LYS A 383 54.49 -71.54 89.50
C LYS A 383 55.11 -70.85 90.72
N ASP A 384 54.84 -69.56 90.93
CA ASP A 384 55.29 -68.82 92.12
C ASP A 384 54.72 -69.44 93.41
N ASN A 385 53.45 -69.85 93.40
CA ASN A 385 52.81 -70.55 94.53
C ASN A 385 53.46 -71.91 94.81
N ILE A 386 53.76 -72.70 93.76
CA ILE A 386 54.47 -73.98 93.88
C ILE A 386 55.87 -73.77 94.46
N VAL A 387 56.63 -72.80 93.94
CA VAL A 387 57.96 -72.45 94.46
C VAL A 387 57.88 -72.01 95.92
N ALA A 388 56.88 -71.21 96.30
CA ALA A 388 56.67 -70.78 97.68
C ALA A 388 56.33 -71.97 98.62
N GLN A 389 55.58 -72.96 98.14
CA GLN A 389 55.33 -74.20 98.89
C GLN A 389 56.60 -75.03 99.05
N LEU A 390 57.34 -75.26 97.95
CA LEU A 390 58.60 -76.02 97.99
C LEU A 390 59.65 -75.37 98.88
N ARG A 391 59.71 -74.03 98.93
CA ARG A 391 60.58 -73.29 99.85
C ARG A 391 60.19 -73.54 101.31
N ARG A 392 58.90 -73.52 101.65
CA ARG A 392 58.41 -73.85 103.00
C ARG A 392 58.74 -75.30 103.39
N ASP A 393 58.55 -76.24 102.48
CA ASP A 393 58.94 -77.64 102.67
C ASP A 393 60.46 -77.78 102.90
N LEU A 394 61.29 -77.06 102.13
CA LEU A 394 62.75 -77.06 102.29
C LEU A 394 63.16 -76.48 103.65
N GLU A 395 62.50 -75.43 104.14
CA GLU A 395 62.72 -74.86 105.47
C GLU A 395 62.33 -75.82 106.61
N GLU A 396 61.27 -76.61 106.43
CA GLU A 396 60.89 -77.67 107.37
C GLU A 396 61.91 -78.80 107.38
N LYS A 397 62.35 -79.26 106.20
CA LYS A 397 63.41 -80.28 106.10
C LYS A 397 64.76 -79.80 106.63
N ASP A 398 65.14 -78.54 106.42
CA ASP A 398 66.36 -77.97 107.03
C ASP A 398 66.26 -77.94 108.56
N ARG A 399 65.07 -77.68 109.12
CA ARG A 399 64.80 -77.81 110.57
C ARG A 399 64.92 -79.25 111.05
N GLU A 400 64.37 -80.24 110.34
CA GLU A 400 64.54 -81.66 110.65
C GLU A 400 66.02 -82.08 110.61
N ILE A 401 66.77 -81.67 109.57
CA ILE A 401 68.21 -81.93 109.46
C ILE A 401 68.97 -81.33 110.65
N LYS A 402 68.62 -80.11 111.08
CA LYS A 402 69.21 -79.46 112.26
C LYS A 402 68.87 -80.20 113.55
N GLN A 403 67.62 -80.66 113.73
CA GLN A 403 67.21 -81.45 114.90
C GLN A 403 67.93 -82.80 114.96
N ILE A 404 68.01 -83.54 113.85
CA ILE A 404 68.78 -84.80 113.76
C ILE A 404 70.25 -84.56 114.08
N ARG A 405 70.82 -83.42 113.67
CA ARG A 405 72.21 -83.05 113.99
C ARG A 405 72.42 -82.72 115.49
N MET A 406 71.38 -82.31 116.21
CA MET A 406 71.41 -81.97 117.64
C MET A 406 71.01 -83.15 118.56
N GLY A 407 70.29 -84.15 118.05
CA GLY A 407 69.90 -85.37 118.77
C GLY A 407 70.99 -86.46 118.72
N VAL A 408 71.32 -87.02 119.89
CA VAL A 408 72.42 -87.96 120.09
C VAL A 408 72.02 -89.41 119.75
N GLY A 409 72.85 -90.08 118.93
CA GLY A 409 73.19 -91.51 118.97
C GLY A 409 72.19 -92.56 118.44
N LEU A 410 72.51 -93.20 117.30
CA LEU A 410 72.31 -94.61 116.92
C LEU A 410 72.44 -94.77 115.39
N ALA A 411 73.08 -95.84 114.91
CA ALA A 411 73.42 -96.07 113.49
C ALA A 411 72.22 -96.08 112.52
N ASP A 412 70.99 -96.29 113.03
CA ASP A 412 69.76 -96.27 112.24
C ASP A 412 69.36 -94.85 111.76
N LEU A 413 69.85 -93.78 112.43
CA LEU A 413 69.59 -92.38 112.06
C LEU A 413 70.46 -91.85 110.91
N GLU A 414 71.60 -92.49 110.60
CA GLU A 414 72.47 -92.05 109.49
C GLU A 414 71.86 -92.33 108.12
N GLU A 415 71.10 -93.43 108.00
CA GLU A 415 70.39 -93.79 106.77
C GLU A 415 69.20 -92.86 106.53
N GLU A 416 68.43 -92.54 107.57
CA GLU A 416 67.33 -91.57 107.49
C GLU A 416 67.84 -90.16 107.17
N ARG A 417 68.93 -89.71 107.81
CA ARG A 417 69.58 -88.44 107.50
C ARG A 417 70.04 -88.37 106.05
N ARG A 418 70.59 -89.45 105.49
CA ARG A 418 71.01 -89.50 104.08
C ARG A 418 69.83 -89.35 103.13
N LYS A 419 68.72 -90.06 103.39
CA LYS A 419 67.47 -89.95 102.62
C LYS A 419 66.92 -88.52 102.64
N VAL A 420 66.88 -87.88 103.82
CA VAL A 420 66.40 -86.49 103.96
C VAL A 420 67.30 -85.48 103.24
N VAL A 421 68.62 -85.67 103.28
CA VAL A 421 69.58 -84.79 102.55
C VAL A 421 69.48 -84.99 101.04
N GLU A 422 69.34 -86.22 100.55
CA GLU A 422 69.12 -86.50 99.13
C GLU A 422 67.81 -85.88 98.63
N ASP A 423 66.73 -85.99 99.40
CA ASP A 423 65.43 -85.35 99.11
C ASP A 423 65.52 -83.81 99.14
N PHE A 424 66.28 -83.23 100.08
CA PHE A 424 66.53 -81.79 100.13
C PHE A 424 67.27 -81.30 98.87
N ILE A 425 68.34 -81.98 98.46
CA ILE A 425 69.08 -81.64 97.23
C ILE A 425 68.18 -81.75 96.00
N ARG A 426 67.33 -82.78 95.96
CA ARG A 426 66.36 -82.98 94.87
C ARG A 426 65.34 -81.84 94.81
N LYS A 427 64.70 -81.49 95.93
CA LYS A 427 63.74 -80.37 95.99
C LYS A 427 64.39 -79.01 95.70
N SER A 428 65.63 -78.78 96.14
CA SER A 428 66.38 -77.55 95.84
C SER A 428 66.62 -77.39 94.33
N ARG A 429 67.08 -78.46 93.65
CA ARG A 429 67.26 -78.44 92.20
C ARG A 429 65.94 -78.19 91.46
N GLU A 430 64.83 -78.69 92.01
CA GLU A 430 63.51 -78.45 91.44
C GLU A 430 63.06 -76.99 91.60
N VAL A 431 63.34 -76.37 92.76
CA VAL A 431 63.10 -74.93 92.97
C VAL A 431 63.92 -74.08 92.01
N ASP A 432 65.20 -74.42 91.78
CA ASP A 432 66.06 -73.69 90.84
C ASP A 432 65.53 -73.80 89.40
N ARG A 433 65.16 -75.01 88.97
CA ARG A 433 64.53 -75.23 87.64
C ARG A 433 63.25 -74.43 87.45
N LEU A 434 62.33 -74.51 88.42
CA LEU A 434 61.07 -73.76 88.35
C LEU A 434 61.31 -72.25 88.37
N SER A 435 62.33 -71.78 89.11
CA SER A 435 62.70 -70.36 89.14
C SER A 435 63.24 -69.88 87.78
N ASP A 436 64.06 -70.68 87.11
CA ASP A 436 64.55 -70.38 85.75
C ASP A 436 63.39 -70.36 84.73
N GLU A 437 62.47 -71.32 84.83
CA GLU A 437 61.28 -71.34 83.98
C GLU A 437 60.39 -70.10 84.21
N ILE A 438 60.13 -69.71 85.46
CA ILE A 438 59.38 -68.48 85.79
C ILE A 438 60.07 -67.24 85.19
N ALA A 439 61.41 -67.19 85.21
CA ALA A 439 62.15 -66.08 84.62
C ALA A 439 61.98 -66.03 83.08
N THR A 440 61.91 -67.18 82.41
CA THR A 440 61.64 -67.22 80.96
C THR A 440 60.21 -66.78 80.62
N THR A 441 59.20 -67.31 81.30
CA THR A 441 57.79 -66.95 81.07
C THR A 441 57.48 -65.50 81.44
N ARG A 442 58.18 -64.91 82.42
CA ARG A 442 58.11 -63.48 82.71
C ARG A 442 58.66 -62.61 81.58
N ARG A 443 59.79 -62.99 80.96
CA ARG A 443 60.34 -62.27 79.80
C ARG A 443 59.38 -62.31 78.61
N GLU A 444 58.83 -63.49 78.29
CA GLU A 444 57.84 -63.65 77.22
C GLU A 444 56.58 -62.79 77.48
N ARG A 445 56.11 -62.73 78.72
CA ARG A 445 55.00 -61.86 79.12
C ARG A 445 55.35 -60.39 78.93
N ASP A 446 56.53 -59.95 79.36
CA ASP A 446 56.93 -58.54 79.26
C ASP A 446 57.09 -58.10 77.79
N GLU A 447 57.56 -58.99 76.91
CA GLU A 447 57.57 -58.77 75.45
C GLU A 447 56.16 -58.68 74.87
N ALA A 448 55.26 -59.57 75.29
CA ALA A 448 53.86 -59.55 74.86
C ALA A 448 53.11 -58.28 75.32
N VAL A 449 53.38 -57.80 76.53
CA VAL A 449 52.82 -56.54 77.07
C VAL A 449 53.31 -55.35 76.24
N LYS A 450 54.61 -55.28 75.93
CA LYS A 450 55.16 -54.22 75.07
C LYS A 450 54.53 -54.22 73.68
N GLY A 451 54.35 -55.39 73.08
CA GLY A 451 53.65 -55.52 71.79
C GLY A 451 52.20 -55.04 71.85
N ALA A 452 51.48 -55.36 72.91
CA ALA A 452 50.09 -54.90 73.11
C ALA A 452 50.01 -53.37 73.32
N GLU A 453 50.95 -52.79 74.07
CA GLU A 453 51.02 -51.33 74.28
C GLU A 453 51.32 -50.58 72.96
N GLU A 454 52.20 -51.12 72.10
CA GLU A 454 52.50 -50.51 70.81
C GLU A 454 51.28 -50.53 69.87
N ILE A 455 50.54 -51.64 69.82
CA ILE A 455 49.30 -51.75 69.03
C ILE A 455 48.23 -50.78 69.57
N ARG A 456 48.07 -50.67 70.89
CA ARG A 456 47.14 -49.70 71.50
C ARG A 456 47.43 -48.27 71.07
N ARG A 457 48.69 -47.85 71.09
CA ARG A 457 49.07 -46.49 70.66
C ARG A 457 48.71 -46.23 69.19
N LYS A 458 48.95 -47.21 68.31
CA LYS A 458 48.59 -47.10 66.88
C LYS A 458 47.07 -47.03 66.67
N LEU A 459 46.30 -47.79 67.45
CA LEU A 459 44.83 -47.73 67.42
C LEU A 459 44.31 -46.35 67.85
N ASP A 460 44.84 -45.78 68.94
CA ASP A 460 44.46 -44.45 69.42
C ASP A 460 44.78 -43.34 68.38
N GLU A 461 45.98 -43.40 67.76
CA GLU A 461 46.38 -42.48 66.69
C GLU A 461 45.46 -42.60 65.45
N ASN A 462 45.08 -43.82 65.07
CA ASN A 462 44.18 -44.08 63.95
C ASN A 462 42.73 -43.62 64.24
N ASP A 463 42.25 -43.77 65.48
CA ASP A 463 40.92 -43.30 65.89
C ASP A 463 40.81 -41.77 65.77
N GLU A 464 41.82 -41.03 66.22
CA GLU A 464 41.85 -39.56 66.09
C GLU A 464 41.85 -39.13 64.61
N TYR A 465 42.65 -39.82 63.77
CA TYR A 465 42.70 -39.55 62.34
C TYR A 465 41.37 -39.85 61.63
N LEU A 466 40.72 -40.98 61.96
CA LEU A 466 39.40 -41.34 61.46
C LEU A 466 38.33 -40.33 61.85
N LEU A 467 38.40 -39.77 63.06
CA LEU A 467 37.46 -38.75 63.51
C LEU A 467 37.56 -37.50 62.63
N GLN A 468 38.78 -36.99 62.42
CA GLN A 468 39.04 -35.81 61.59
C GLN A 468 38.58 -36.01 60.13
N LYS A 469 38.87 -37.17 59.54
CA LYS A 469 38.43 -37.51 58.17
C LYS A 469 36.91 -37.62 58.06
N ASN A 470 36.23 -38.19 59.07
CA ASN A 470 34.76 -38.25 59.08
C ASN A 470 34.10 -36.87 59.19
N GLU A 471 34.69 -35.93 59.93
CA GLU A 471 34.20 -34.55 59.98
C GLU A 471 34.39 -33.84 58.63
N ALA A 472 35.56 -33.99 57.99
CA ALA A 472 35.82 -33.46 56.66
C ALA A 472 34.85 -34.03 55.61
N LEU A 473 34.57 -35.34 55.67
CA LEU A 473 33.60 -36.01 54.80
C LEU A 473 32.21 -35.40 54.94
N LYS A 474 31.72 -35.22 56.17
CA LYS A 474 30.41 -34.59 56.42
C LYS A 474 30.34 -33.16 55.88
N ALA A 475 31.42 -32.39 56.03
CA ALA A 475 31.48 -31.04 55.48
C ALA A 475 31.43 -31.03 53.94
N ALA A 476 32.12 -31.97 53.28
CA ALA A 476 32.06 -32.13 51.83
C ALA A 476 30.67 -32.57 51.35
N GLU A 477 30.02 -33.51 52.03
CA GLU A 477 28.63 -33.92 51.73
C GLU A 477 27.64 -32.76 51.81
N GLN A 478 27.83 -31.88 52.81
CA GLN A 478 27.00 -30.69 52.95
C GLN A 478 27.21 -29.72 51.79
N LYS A 479 28.46 -29.43 51.41
CA LYS A 479 28.78 -28.55 50.26
C LYS A 479 28.19 -29.10 48.95
N LEU A 480 28.32 -30.40 48.71
CA LEU A 480 27.73 -31.08 47.55
C LEU A 480 26.21 -30.91 47.51
N LYS A 481 25.54 -31.03 48.67
CA LYS A 481 24.10 -30.85 48.80
C LYS A 481 23.67 -29.41 48.54
N GLU A 482 24.47 -28.43 48.96
CA GLU A 482 24.25 -27.00 48.70
C GLU A 482 24.41 -26.70 47.20
N ALA A 483 25.50 -27.15 46.57
CA ALA A 483 25.72 -27.00 45.13
C ALA A 483 24.59 -27.61 44.28
N LYS A 484 24.11 -28.82 44.65
CA LYS A 484 22.95 -29.45 43.98
C LYS A 484 21.65 -28.65 44.12
N ARG A 485 21.46 -27.93 45.23
CA ARG A 485 20.29 -27.05 45.41
C ARG A 485 20.40 -25.81 44.54
N GLU A 486 21.59 -25.22 44.44
CA GLU A 486 21.85 -24.07 43.58
C GLU A 486 21.65 -24.43 42.10
N LEU A 487 22.18 -25.57 41.65
CA LEU A 487 21.95 -26.10 40.31
C LEU A 487 20.45 -26.24 39.99
N ALA A 488 19.68 -26.77 40.95
CA ALA A 488 18.24 -26.92 40.78
C ALA A 488 17.50 -25.56 40.73
N ALA A 489 17.99 -24.55 41.45
CA ALA A 489 17.46 -23.19 41.38
C ALA A 489 17.74 -22.57 40.00
N GLU A 490 18.97 -22.69 39.52
CA GLU A 490 19.38 -22.17 38.21
C GLU A 490 18.65 -22.84 37.05
N THR A 491 18.41 -24.14 37.16
CA THR A 491 17.60 -24.90 36.18
C THR A 491 16.16 -24.37 36.14
N ARG A 492 15.55 -24.08 37.29
CA ARG A 492 14.19 -23.49 37.33
C ARG A 492 14.15 -22.08 36.75
N ASP A 493 15.17 -21.27 37.01
CA ASP A 493 15.27 -19.93 36.44
C ASP A 493 15.42 -19.98 34.92
N LYS A 494 16.22 -20.92 34.39
CA LYS A 494 16.28 -21.21 32.96
C LYS A 494 14.91 -21.60 32.41
N ASP A 495 14.21 -22.53 33.06
CA ASP A 495 12.88 -22.98 32.63
C ASP A 495 11.87 -21.82 32.59
N ARG A 496 11.96 -20.89 33.56
CA ARG A 496 11.14 -19.67 33.56
C ARG A 496 11.42 -18.78 32.34
N ILE A 497 12.69 -18.56 32.01
CA ILE A 497 13.09 -17.75 30.84
C ILE A 497 12.68 -18.45 29.53
N VAL A 498 12.77 -19.77 29.47
CA VAL A 498 12.29 -20.56 28.32
C VAL A 498 10.77 -20.41 28.16
N ALA A 499 10.00 -20.40 29.25
CA ALA A 499 8.57 -20.15 29.20
C ALA A 499 8.26 -18.71 28.71
N GLU A 500 8.97 -17.70 29.21
CA GLU A 500 8.87 -16.31 28.73
C GLU A 500 9.15 -16.22 27.21
N LEU A 501 10.16 -16.97 26.73
CA LEU A 501 10.52 -17.02 25.31
C LEU A 501 9.41 -17.65 24.46
N GLU A 502 8.83 -18.78 24.91
CA GLU A 502 7.72 -19.41 24.20
C GLU A 502 6.46 -18.53 24.22
N GLU A 503 6.18 -17.80 25.29
CA GLU A 503 5.08 -16.82 25.34
C GLU A 503 5.24 -15.71 24.29
N VAL A 504 6.44 -15.11 24.21
CA VAL A 504 6.77 -14.11 23.18
C VAL A 504 6.70 -14.71 21.78
N ARG A 505 7.13 -15.97 21.61
CA ARG A 505 7.06 -16.67 20.33
C ARG A 505 5.61 -16.92 19.90
N THR A 506 4.74 -17.30 20.83
CA THR A 506 3.31 -17.49 20.56
C THR A 506 2.64 -16.16 20.22
N SER A 507 2.95 -15.07 20.91
CA SER A 507 2.40 -13.76 20.56
C SER A 507 2.89 -13.26 19.19
N MET A 508 4.13 -13.60 18.79
CA MET A 508 4.60 -13.37 17.42
C MET A 508 3.91 -14.25 16.38
N GLN A 509 3.49 -15.48 16.71
CA GLN A 509 2.65 -16.31 15.83
C GLN A 509 1.21 -15.78 15.74
N GLU A 510 0.70 -15.20 16.82
CA GLU A 510 -0.60 -14.54 16.86
C GLU A 510 -0.60 -13.22 16.07
N PHE A 511 0.55 -12.58 15.86
CA PHE A 511 0.71 -11.52 14.86
C PHE A 511 0.52 -12.11 13.46
N PRO A 512 -0.65 -11.94 12.82
CA PRO A 512 -0.99 -12.78 11.69
C PRO A 512 -0.16 -12.33 10.49
N PRO A 513 0.57 -13.24 9.82
CA PRO A 513 1.05 -12.97 8.46
C PRO A 513 -0.12 -12.58 7.55
N GLU A 514 -1.35 -13.02 7.86
CA GLU A 514 -2.56 -12.56 7.19
C GLU A 514 -2.77 -11.04 7.25
N SER A 515 -2.53 -10.38 8.37
CA SER A 515 -2.73 -8.93 8.49
C SER A 515 -1.70 -8.17 7.65
N PHE A 516 -0.44 -8.61 7.68
CA PHE A 516 0.61 -8.05 6.84
C PHE A 516 0.35 -8.30 5.34
N HIS A 517 -0.05 -9.53 4.97
CA HIS A 517 -0.41 -9.86 3.59
C HIS A 517 -1.66 -9.11 3.13
N ARG A 518 -2.67 -8.92 3.99
CA ARG A 518 -3.86 -8.11 3.70
C ARG A 518 -3.48 -6.65 3.46
N LEU A 519 -2.75 -6.00 4.36
CA LEU A 519 -2.28 -4.62 4.15
C LEU A 519 -1.44 -4.49 2.88
N ASN A 520 -0.52 -5.42 2.63
CA ASN A 520 0.33 -5.38 1.44
C ASN A 520 -0.48 -5.61 0.13
N ASN A 521 -1.50 -6.47 0.17
CA ASN A 521 -2.43 -6.68 -0.93
C ASN A 521 -3.33 -5.44 -1.16
N GLU A 522 -3.79 -4.82 -0.09
CA GLU A 522 -4.56 -3.57 -0.17
C GLU A 522 -3.70 -2.44 -0.75
N LEU A 523 -2.47 -2.25 -0.25
CA LEU A 523 -1.51 -1.25 -0.75
C LEU A 523 -1.20 -1.46 -2.24
N SER A 524 -0.97 -2.71 -2.66
CA SER A 524 -0.71 -3.01 -4.06
C SER A 524 -1.95 -2.80 -4.95
N SER A 525 -3.14 -3.09 -4.44
CA SER A 525 -4.39 -2.78 -5.14
C SER A 525 -4.64 -1.27 -5.28
N THR A 526 -4.40 -0.47 -4.24
CA THR A 526 -4.56 1.00 -4.28
C THR A 526 -3.52 1.64 -5.19
N ARG A 527 -2.28 1.14 -5.18
CA ARG A 527 -1.23 1.60 -6.10
C ARG A 527 -1.60 1.37 -7.57
N ARG A 528 -2.18 0.21 -7.86
CA ARG A 528 -2.68 -0.10 -9.22
C ARG A 528 -3.85 0.79 -9.63
N GLN A 529 -4.76 1.12 -8.70
CA GLN A 529 -5.85 2.06 -8.96
C GLN A 529 -5.33 3.47 -9.24
N LEU A 530 -4.32 3.93 -8.48
CA LEU A 530 -3.65 5.20 -8.67
C LEU A 530 -3.04 5.29 -10.08
N GLU A 531 -2.27 4.29 -10.49
CA GLU A 531 -1.65 4.23 -11.83
C GLU A 531 -2.70 4.32 -12.94
N GLN A 532 -3.80 3.57 -12.83
CA GLN A 532 -4.90 3.62 -13.81
C GLN A 532 -5.58 4.99 -13.87
N LEU A 533 -5.72 5.69 -12.75
CA LEU A 533 -6.32 7.02 -12.72
C LEU A 533 -5.37 8.08 -13.24
N GLN A 534 -4.07 7.98 -12.95
CA GLN A 534 -3.05 8.86 -13.50
C GLN A 534 -2.96 8.74 -15.02
N GLU A 535 -3.05 7.51 -15.56
CA GLU A 535 -3.12 7.27 -17.01
C GLU A 535 -4.35 7.94 -17.62
N LYS A 536 -5.55 7.67 -17.08
CA LYS A 536 -6.82 8.29 -17.51
C LYS A 536 -6.83 9.82 -17.38
N LEU A 537 -6.13 10.36 -16.39
CA LEU A 537 -5.97 11.79 -16.19
C LEU A 537 -5.05 12.39 -17.24
N SER A 538 -3.96 11.69 -17.61
CA SER A 538 -3.09 12.11 -18.71
C SER A 538 -3.84 12.13 -20.05
N ASP A 539 -4.68 11.13 -20.31
CA ASP A 539 -5.53 11.05 -21.49
C ASP A 539 -6.53 12.20 -21.53
N ALA A 540 -7.21 12.48 -20.40
CA ALA A 540 -8.15 13.58 -20.31
C ALA A 540 -7.47 14.96 -20.47
N ARG A 541 -6.26 15.14 -19.93
CA ARG A 541 -5.47 16.36 -20.16
C ARG A 541 -5.10 16.52 -21.63
N SER A 542 -4.73 15.43 -22.31
CA SER A 542 -4.44 15.44 -23.75
C SER A 542 -5.69 15.78 -24.57
N GLN A 543 -6.84 15.18 -24.24
CA GLN A 543 -8.12 15.48 -24.89
C GLN A 543 -8.56 16.92 -24.66
N LEU A 544 -8.39 17.45 -23.44
CA LEU A 544 -8.67 18.85 -23.14
C LEU A 544 -7.75 19.78 -23.93
N ALA A 545 -6.44 19.48 -23.98
CA ALA A 545 -5.47 20.25 -24.76
C ALA A 545 -5.84 20.26 -26.25
N ALA A 546 -6.22 19.11 -26.81
CA ALA A 546 -6.69 18.99 -28.19
C ALA A 546 -7.98 19.79 -28.45
N ALA A 547 -8.96 19.71 -27.55
CA ALA A 547 -10.21 20.46 -27.64
C ALA A 547 -10.01 21.98 -27.51
N THR A 548 -9.01 22.43 -26.75
CA THR A 548 -8.64 23.85 -26.65
C THR A 548 -7.74 24.34 -27.79
N ALA A 549 -6.99 23.44 -28.43
CA ALA A 549 -6.07 23.78 -29.52
C ALA A 549 -6.73 23.79 -30.89
N GLN A 550 -7.86 23.08 -31.06
CA GLN A 550 -8.67 23.22 -32.26
C GLN A 550 -9.26 24.63 -32.32
N PRO A 551 -9.01 25.41 -33.39
CA PRO A 551 -9.73 26.65 -33.60
C PRO A 551 -11.20 26.29 -33.77
N VAL A 552 -12.00 26.53 -32.73
CA VAL A 552 -13.42 26.15 -32.67
C VAL A 552 -14.22 26.80 -33.82
N VAL A 553 -13.74 27.94 -34.31
CA VAL A 553 -14.12 28.54 -35.58
C VAL A 553 -12.87 29.25 -36.10
N ASP A 554 -12.59 29.21 -37.41
CA ASP A 554 -11.51 30.02 -37.98
C ASP A 554 -11.85 31.50 -37.71
N ALA A 555 -11.07 32.16 -36.86
CA ALA A 555 -11.30 33.54 -36.50
C ALA A 555 -11.32 34.44 -37.74
N ALA A 556 -10.60 34.04 -38.79
CA ALA A 556 -10.62 34.68 -40.10
C ALA A 556 -11.97 34.49 -40.81
N GLU A 557 -12.60 33.33 -40.69
CA GLU A 557 -13.88 33.02 -41.31
C GLU A 557 -15.04 33.76 -40.62
N VAL A 558 -15.04 33.85 -39.28
CA VAL A 558 -16.02 34.65 -38.53
C VAL A 558 -15.87 36.15 -38.81
N THR A 559 -14.63 36.65 -38.88
CA THR A 559 -14.38 38.06 -39.23
C THR A 559 -14.75 38.36 -40.67
N LYS A 560 -14.50 37.43 -41.59
CA LYS A 560 -14.92 37.53 -42.99
C LYS A 560 -16.45 37.57 -43.10
N LEU A 561 -17.16 36.64 -42.47
CA LEU A 561 -18.62 36.61 -42.47
C LEU A 561 -19.23 37.88 -41.85
N ARG A 562 -18.64 38.42 -40.77
CA ARG A 562 -19.06 39.70 -40.17
C ARG A 562 -18.82 40.90 -41.07
N ALA A 563 -17.68 40.93 -41.77
CA ALA A 563 -17.37 42.00 -42.71
C ALA A 563 -18.30 41.96 -43.92
N GLU A 564 -18.58 40.76 -44.42
CA GLU A 564 -19.50 40.53 -45.54
C GLU A 564 -20.94 40.89 -45.18
N LEU A 565 -21.41 40.51 -43.99
CA LEU A 565 -22.73 40.92 -43.49
C LEU A 565 -22.83 42.45 -43.34
N ARG A 566 -21.82 43.12 -42.77
CA ARG A 566 -21.80 44.58 -42.66
C ARG A 566 -21.83 45.27 -44.01
N SER A 567 -20.98 44.82 -44.94
CA SER A 567 -20.92 45.39 -46.29
C SER A 567 -22.28 45.28 -46.99
N GLN A 568 -22.97 44.15 -46.85
CA GLN A 568 -24.28 43.93 -47.45
C GLN A 568 -25.37 44.80 -46.80
N CYS A 569 -25.35 44.97 -45.47
CA CYS A 569 -26.24 45.90 -44.77
C CYS A 569 -26.00 47.36 -45.18
N ASP A 570 -24.73 47.78 -45.34
CA ASP A 570 -24.38 49.14 -45.75
C ASP A 570 -24.83 49.42 -47.20
N ASP A 571 -24.65 48.45 -48.11
CA ASP A 571 -25.13 48.54 -49.51
C ASP A 571 -26.66 48.62 -49.60
N LEU A 572 -27.36 47.82 -48.79
CA LEU A 572 -28.82 47.84 -48.66
C LEU A 572 -29.31 49.22 -48.18
N ARG A 573 -28.65 49.77 -47.16
CA ARG A 573 -28.98 51.07 -46.58
C ARG A 573 -28.78 52.22 -47.57
N LEU A 574 -27.67 52.20 -48.32
CA LEU A 574 -27.43 53.15 -49.42
C LEU A 574 -28.50 53.04 -50.51
N GLY A 575 -28.93 51.81 -50.80
CA GLY A 575 -30.05 51.55 -51.72
C GLY A 575 -31.37 52.16 -51.25
N THR A 576 -31.73 51.98 -49.98
CA THR A 576 -32.95 52.55 -49.38
C THR A 576 -32.90 54.07 -49.27
N ASP A 577 -31.75 54.65 -48.94
CA ASP A 577 -31.57 56.11 -48.88
C ASP A 577 -31.73 56.75 -50.26
N SER A 578 -31.17 56.11 -51.30
CA SER A 578 -31.38 56.54 -52.69
C SER A 578 -32.85 56.42 -53.13
N LEU A 579 -33.53 55.35 -52.72
CA LEU A 579 -34.95 55.13 -52.99
C LEU A 579 -35.80 56.26 -52.37
N HIS A 580 -35.50 56.59 -51.11
CA HIS A 580 -36.18 57.64 -50.36
C HIS A 580 -35.92 59.03 -50.97
N ALA A 581 -34.68 59.32 -51.41
CA ALA A 581 -34.35 60.57 -52.10
C ALA A 581 -35.08 60.74 -53.44
N ASN A 582 -35.16 59.66 -54.23
CA ASN A 582 -35.89 59.66 -55.50
C ASN A 582 -37.39 59.88 -55.29
N LEU A 583 -37.97 59.24 -54.26
CA LEU A 583 -39.38 59.37 -53.92
C LEU A 583 -39.73 60.76 -53.39
N SER A 584 -38.86 61.35 -52.57
CA SER A 584 -38.98 62.74 -52.11
C SER A 584 -38.93 63.74 -53.27
N THR A 585 -38.03 63.51 -54.24
CA THR A 585 -37.95 64.33 -55.46
C THR A 585 -39.23 64.21 -56.29
N LEU A 586 -39.77 63.01 -56.42
CA LEU A 586 -41.04 62.76 -57.10
C LEU A 586 -42.21 63.47 -56.41
N ASN A 587 -42.28 63.42 -55.08
CA ASN A 587 -43.32 64.10 -54.30
C ASN A 587 -43.23 65.63 -54.39
N MET A 588 -42.02 66.19 -54.39
CA MET A 588 -41.81 67.63 -54.60
C MET A 588 -42.31 68.05 -55.99
N PHE A 589 -42.02 67.23 -56.99
CA PHE A 589 -42.41 67.47 -58.37
C PHE A 589 -43.93 67.38 -58.58
N VAL A 590 -44.59 66.36 -58.03
CA VAL A 590 -46.06 66.26 -58.05
C VAL A 590 -46.70 67.52 -57.44
N ARG A 591 -46.15 68.02 -56.33
CA ARG A 591 -46.57 69.28 -55.70
C ARG A 591 -46.39 70.51 -56.60
N ASP A 592 -45.29 70.60 -57.32
CA ASP A 592 -45.02 71.72 -58.23
C ASP A 592 -46.01 71.76 -59.40
N ILE A 593 -46.37 70.60 -59.96
CA ILE A 593 -47.39 70.53 -61.01
C ILE A 593 -48.78 70.89 -60.41
N GLN A 594 -49.09 70.42 -59.20
CA GLN A 594 -50.33 70.75 -58.49
C GLN A 594 -50.48 72.27 -58.25
N ASN A 595 -49.39 72.92 -57.83
CA ASN A 595 -49.32 74.38 -57.66
C ASN A 595 -49.44 75.14 -59.00
N SER A 596 -48.99 74.54 -60.11
CA SER A 596 -49.08 75.14 -61.45
C SER A 596 -50.48 75.01 -62.07
N VAL A 597 -51.25 73.98 -61.72
CA VAL A 597 -52.63 73.75 -62.21
C VAL A 597 -53.68 74.49 -61.36
N GLN A 598 -53.40 74.76 -60.07
CA GLN A 598 -54.28 75.49 -59.15
C GLN A 598 -54.82 76.85 -59.68
N PRO A 599 -54.04 77.70 -60.37
CA PRO A 599 -54.53 78.94 -60.98
C PRO A 599 -55.60 78.71 -62.07
N LEU A 600 -55.49 77.63 -62.84
CA LEU A 600 -56.47 77.26 -63.88
C LEU A 600 -57.81 76.83 -63.26
N LEU A 601 -57.75 76.08 -62.16
CA LEU A 601 -58.91 75.72 -61.33
C LEU A 601 -59.56 76.95 -60.67
N LYS A 602 -58.79 77.97 -60.30
CA LYS A 602 -59.33 79.24 -59.78
C LYS A 602 -59.93 80.13 -60.88
N LEU A 603 -59.49 79.97 -62.14
CA LEU A 603 -60.13 80.61 -63.30
C LEU A 603 -61.52 80.01 -63.58
N ARG A 604 -61.67 78.68 -63.45
CA ARG A 604 -62.96 77.96 -63.54
C ARG A 604 -64.03 78.60 -62.64
N ASP A 605 -63.68 78.92 -61.40
CA ASP A 605 -64.65 79.39 -60.39
C ASP A 605 -65.02 80.89 -60.54
N ARG A 606 -64.38 81.63 -61.47
CA ARG A 606 -64.57 83.09 -61.66
C ARG A 606 -65.33 83.50 -62.92
N VAL A 607 -65.70 82.57 -63.81
CA VAL A 607 -66.41 82.88 -65.05
C VAL A 607 -67.93 82.81 -64.84
N VAL A 608 -68.60 83.97 -64.87
CA VAL A 608 -70.08 84.09 -64.75
C VAL A 608 -70.76 84.29 -66.11
N ASP A 609 -69.99 84.54 -67.17
CA ASP A 609 -70.51 84.86 -68.51
C ASP A 609 -70.87 83.58 -69.31
N PRO A 610 -72.13 83.37 -69.70
CA PRO A 610 -72.59 82.11 -70.31
C PRO A 610 -71.93 81.76 -71.65
N GLU A 611 -71.48 82.75 -72.43
CA GLU A 611 -70.76 82.51 -73.70
C GLU A 611 -69.32 82.01 -73.47
N VAL A 612 -68.65 82.50 -72.42
CA VAL A 612 -67.29 82.05 -72.05
C VAL A 612 -67.32 80.67 -71.40
N LYS A 613 -68.39 80.37 -70.66
CA LYS A 613 -68.63 79.04 -70.09
C LYS A 613 -68.88 77.99 -71.18
N GLN A 614 -69.64 78.35 -72.23
CA GLN A 614 -69.83 77.52 -73.41
C GLN A 614 -68.51 77.33 -74.17
N ALA A 615 -67.68 78.37 -74.34
CA ALA A 615 -66.37 78.24 -74.99
C ALA A 615 -65.36 77.40 -74.20
N LEU A 616 -65.41 77.43 -72.85
CA LEU A 616 -64.61 76.56 -71.98
C LEU A 616 -65.08 75.09 -72.03
N GLN A 617 -66.40 74.86 -72.16
CA GLN A 617 -66.99 73.54 -72.39
C GLN A 617 -66.65 72.98 -73.77
N ASP A 618 -66.78 73.81 -74.82
CA ASP A 618 -66.47 73.45 -76.20
C ASP A 618 -64.95 73.20 -76.40
N ALA A 619 -64.09 73.88 -75.63
CA ALA A 619 -62.64 73.65 -75.64
C ALA A 619 -62.19 72.37 -74.90
N LYS A 620 -63.11 71.59 -74.32
CA LYS A 620 -62.85 70.42 -73.45
C LYS A 620 -61.85 70.67 -72.32
N ILE A 621 -61.66 71.93 -71.93
CA ILE A 621 -60.73 72.31 -70.85
C ILE A 621 -61.27 71.80 -69.50
N GLU A 622 -62.58 71.75 -69.33
CA GLU A 622 -63.25 71.21 -68.13
C GLU A 622 -62.95 69.70 -67.94
N ALA A 623 -63.03 68.91 -69.01
CA ALA A 623 -62.66 67.49 -69.01
C ALA A 623 -61.15 67.27 -68.80
N ALA A 624 -60.30 68.14 -69.33
CA ALA A 624 -58.87 68.09 -69.09
C ALA A 624 -58.54 68.38 -67.62
N VAL A 625 -59.14 69.40 -67.01
CA VAL A 625 -58.92 69.78 -65.61
C VAL A 625 -59.44 68.73 -64.62
N GLU A 626 -60.62 68.14 -64.86
CA GLU A 626 -61.13 67.03 -64.05
C GLU A 626 -60.25 65.78 -64.16
N SER A 627 -59.79 65.48 -65.37
CA SER A 627 -58.93 64.33 -65.59
C SER A 627 -57.51 64.56 -65.03
N PHE A 628 -56.98 65.79 -65.09
CA PHE A 628 -55.77 66.15 -64.34
C PHE A 628 -55.96 65.92 -62.84
N GLY A 629 -57.09 66.36 -62.26
CA GLY A 629 -57.41 66.12 -60.86
C GLY A 629 -57.45 64.62 -60.49
N ALA A 630 -58.02 63.78 -61.35
CA ALA A 630 -58.04 62.33 -61.17
C ALA A 630 -56.62 61.72 -61.22
N VAL A 631 -55.81 62.09 -62.23
CA VAL A 631 -54.42 61.65 -62.38
C VAL A 631 -53.58 62.08 -61.16
N PHE A 632 -53.78 63.28 -60.62
CA PHE A 632 -53.09 63.73 -59.40
C PHE A 632 -53.46 62.90 -58.17
N SER A 633 -54.74 62.62 -57.96
CA SER A 633 -55.18 61.81 -56.82
C SER A 633 -54.60 60.40 -56.84
N VAL A 634 -54.41 59.84 -58.04
CA VAL A 634 -53.78 58.53 -58.23
C VAL A 634 -52.27 58.60 -57.98
N LEU A 635 -51.58 59.62 -58.51
CA LEU A 635 -50.15 59.82 -58.26
C LEU A 635 -49.84 60.01 -56.77
N GLU A 636 -50.63 60.83 -56.07
CA GLU A 636 -50.45 61.11 -54.65
C GLU A 636 -50.72 59.85 -53.80
N ALA A 637 -51.69 59.02 -54.18
CA ALA A 637 -51.94 57.73 -53.53
C ALA A 637 -50.80 56.72 -53.77
N GLU A 638 -50.27 56.65 -55.00
CA GLU A 638 -49.16 55.76 -55.35
C GLU A 638 -47.84 56.16 -54.67
N THR A 639 -47.52 57.47 -54.60
CA THR A 639 -46.31 57.91 -53.90
C THR A 639 -46.40 57.70 -52.39
N THR A 640 -47.58 57.90 -51.79
CA THR A 640 -47.80 57.61 -50.36
C THR A 640 -47.67 56.12 -50.05
N MET A 641 -48.19 55.25 -50.94
CA MET A 641 -48.03 53.80 -50.80
C MET A 641 -46.57 53.37 -50.89
N LEU A 642 -45.81 53.95 -51.84
CA LEU A 642 -44.38 53.70 -51.98
C LEU A 642 -43.61 54.16 -50.73
N GLU A 643 -43.93 55.33 -50.16
CA GLU A 643 -43.26 55.83 -48.95
C GLU A 643 -43.44 54.87 -47.76
N GLN A 644 -44.62 54.28 -47.64
CA GLN A 644 -44.90 53.27 -46.62
C GLN A 644 -44.07 52.00 -46.86
N GLN A 645 -43.97 51.51 -48.10
CA GLN A 645 -43.16 50.33 -48.43
C GLN A 645 -41.66 50.55 -48.20
N VAL A 646 -41.13 51.74 -48.52
CA VAL A 646 -39.74 52.10 -48.23
C VAL A 646 -39.49 52.12 -46.72
N THR A 647 -40.42 52.67 -45.95
CA THR A 647 -40.30 52.74 -44.49
C THR A 647 -40.33 51.35 -43.85
N GLU A 648 -41.23 50.47 -44.30
CA GLU A 648 -41.28 49.06 -43.85
C GLU A 648 -39.98 48.30 -44.17
N LEU A 649 -39.38 48.52 -45.35
CA LEU A 649 -38.09 47.93 -45.72
C LEU A 649 -36.93 48.42 -44.85
N ILE A 650 -36.89 49.72 -44.51
CA ILE A 650 -35.87 50.29 -43.62
C ILE A 650 -35.99 49.67 -42.22
N THR A 651 -37.22 49.54 -41.70
CA THR A 651 -37.45 48.97 -40.37
C THR A 651 -37.02 47.50 -40.30
N ALA A 652 -37.28 46.72 -41.36
CA ALA A 652 -36.86 45.31 -41.46
C ALA A 652 -35.34 45.11 -41.64
N LEU A 653 -34.59 46.15 -42.01
CA LEU A 653 -33.13 46.14 -42.10
C LEU A 653 -32.45 46.51 -40.77
N GLU A 654 -33.15 47.25 -39.90
CA GLU A 654 -32.65 47.64 -38.57
C GLU A 654 -32.81 46.54 -37.52
N ASP A 655 -33.88 45.74 -37.63
CA ASP A 655 -34.14 44.52 -36.83
C ASP A 655 -33.21 43.35 -37.22
#